data_AF-A0A3E0CKJ3-F1
#
_entry.id   AF-A0A3E0CKJ3-F1
#
_cell.length_a   1.000
_cell.length_b   1.000
_cell.length_c   1.000
_cell.angle_alpha   90.00
_cell.angle_beta   90.00
_cell.angle_gamma   90.00
#
_symmetry.space_group_name_H-M   'P 1'
#
loop_
_entity.id
_entity.type
_entity.pdbx_description
1 polymer ?
#
loop_
_entity_poly.entity_id
_entity_poly.type
_entity_poly.pdbx_seq_one_letter_code
_entity_poly.pdbx_strand_id
1 'polypeptide(L)'
;MHSNNPLVWCEATATSPAAPITARSKTKRKKAIARAVLILAALAGGAPAAHAALFVDTSVNSPGNDLAPYAAGPGAIAIGIGATAAGPYATATGFQAVAQGAMSIATGVQANANSVNSIAMGVQATTAPTALYGIAIGNQAFVSGVGAMAFGKAAQAGGLNSVAIGYAASATLANSVALGAGSLTTIGAQTGYTAYGLTAPQSSAGEVNVGNRSVSGVAAGAADTDAVNVSQLKGAITAATANAVSYGNNADGTVNTNSVTLAGPTSTDGGVTGGTTITNVHQGAITAGSTDAVNGAQLYAVAGDTSAAYISQNGNGVKYVRTNDNSLTPDDAHATATGASAIGYKARADGDNSVALGRGARSEIAAAGAVAIGYNSDAAATGAVATGNQASASAANAIAVGYAASASSLNGVAIGNAALANGTNAVALGAGARAWQNGTALGRLATAYGANASALGYGSLAYADGSTALGANAKVSGTNSVALGYNASVTAANSVGVGANSTTTANLSQPGAEFGTSGVVQATGAVGEVSVGSPSNERRLTNVAAGAAATDAVNVSQLSAVDGKIVAIAQSGTQHYFKADGVGDGTDDAVAAGTHAVAAGVLASASGDNATALGANSAAAATGAAALGAYASAASAGSVAIGYNAVAGNVDSIAIGHDANASADGSVALGQGSVADRANSVSVGSAGNERQITNVADGTSATDAVNLRQLQAVSASASRYFKANGLNDSTDDASATGSNAVAIGSSALAAGQAAFAAGASSQASGAFSTAVGGAAIAQGDGSTALGYQAGASGANSTALGYQASASAANSVALGQGSTATRANTVSVGSAGNERQITNVAAGTADTDAVNVAQLKAVSDQGAANAAKLDGALTYDQNADGSVNKNSVTLGGDAANGGTAIHNVAAGVDGTDAVNVNQLNAAIAGAVNNVVVNSGNPFFSAEGNRDTQGAVSSGTQSVAAGANAQATGTNAVAIGANSLASGANATALGAAANASADNSVALGQGSIADRANTVSVGAAGQERQITNVAAGVQGTDAVNVNQLQQSVSGAVSQANSYTDDQIRSARRDGYGGTASAMAMAGLPQAILPGRGMVAMAGGTYAGQSALAIGVSQISETGKWVYKLQGTTDSRGQFGAAIGAGMHW
;
A
#
# COMPACT_ATOMS: atom_id res chain seq x y z
N MET A 1 33.83 -42.09 -21.07
CA MET A 1 34.30 -41.55 -19.78
C MET A 1 33.44 -42.25 -18.72
N HIS A 2 33.93 -43.18 -17.88
CA HIS A 2 35.27 -43.35 -17.28
C HIS A 2 35.77 -42.06 -16.59
N SER A 3 36.19 -42.06 -15.33
CA SER A 3 36.08 -43.04 -14.23
C SER A 3 36.56 -42.33 -12.95
N ASN A 4 36.28 -42.86 -11.75
CA ASN A 4 37.33 -43.33 -10.82
C ASN A 4 36.77 -43.85 -9.48
N ASN A 5 37.21 -45.06 -9.15
CA ASN A 5 37.32 -45.63 -7.79
C ASN A 5 38.51 -44.94 -7.08
N PRO A 6 38.70 -45.00 -5.74
CA PRO A 6 39.26 -46.25 -5.15
C PRO A 6 39.01 -46.54 -3.63
N LEU A 7 39.16 -47.83 -3.26
CA LEU A 7 39.60 -48.35 -1.93
C LEU A 7 38.63 -48.15 -0.71
N VAL A 8 38.49 -49.02 0.31
CA VAL A 8 39.24 -50.21 0.81
C VAL A 8 38.27 -51.35 1.28
N TRP A 9 38.73 -52.61 1.23
CA TRP A 9 38.33 -53.84 1.98
C TRP A 9 37.47 -53.74 3.27
N CYS A 10 36.63 -54.72 3.66
CA CYS A 10 36.18 -56.02 3.07
C CYS A 10 34.86 -56.54 3.78
N GLU A 11 34.40 -57.82 3.89
CA GLU A 11 34.99 -59.18 3.69
C GLU A 11 33.96 -60.27 3.18
N ALA A 12 33.49 -61.19 4.05
CA ALA A 12 32.95 -62.53 3.72
C ALA A 12 31.85 -63.00 4.71
N THR A 13 31.06 -64.07 4.49
CA THR A 13 31.08 -65.25 3.56
C THR A 13 29.69 -65.47 2.92
N ALA A 14 29.46 -65.67 1.60
CA ALA A 14 29.82 -66.78 0.69
C ALA A 14 28.99 -68.09 0.91
N THR A 15 28.44 -68.88 -0.04
CA THR A 15 28.55 -69.10 -1.53
C THR A 15 27.21 -69.60 -2.15
N SER A 16 26.66 -69.22 -3.34
CA SER A 16 26.99 -69.55 -4.78
C SER A 16 26.53 -70.97 -5.30
N PRO A 17 26.34 -71.27 -6.63
CA PRO A 17 25.83 -70.47 -7.79
C PRO A 17 25.00 -71.22 -8.93
N ALA A 18 24.38 -70.44 -9.84
CA ALA A 18 24.30 -70.56 -11.34
C ALA A 18 23.62 -71.71 -12.19
N ALA A 19 22.60 -71.29 -13.00
CA ALA A 19 22.51 -71.38 -14.50
C ALA A 19 22.04 -72.70 -15.25
N PRO A 20 21.95 -72.80 -16.63
CA PRO A 20 20.62 -72.94 -17.29
C PRO A 20 20.50 -73.85 -18.58
N ILE A 21 19.31 -73.86 -19.22
CA ILE A 21 18.94 -74.34 -20.61
C ILE A 21 19.20 -75.82 -21.01
N THR A 22 18.16 -76.54 -21.47
CA THR A 22 18.06 -77.44 -22.68
C THR A 22 16.91 -78.47 -22.58
N ALA A 23 16.69 -79.31 -23.61
CA ALA A 23 15.49 -80.15 -23.79
C ALA A 23 15.77 -81.68 -23.88
N ARG A 24 14.71 -82.48 -23.66
CA ARG A 24 14.60 -83.98 -23.76
C ARG A 24 15.41 -84.80 -22.74
N SER A 25 14.78 -85.76 -22.06
CA SER A 25 15.02 -87.22 -22.29
C SER A 25 14.32 -88.21 -21.31
N LYS A 26 13.62 -89.17 -21.93
CA LYS A 26 13.23 -90.55 -21.54
C LYS A 26 13.87 -91.29 -20.32
N THR A 27 12.97 -91.82 -19.47
CA THR A 27 12.94 -93.16 -18.76
C THR A 27 13.68 -93.46 -17.43
N LYS A 28 12.97 -94.25 -16.58
CA LYS A 28 13.40 -95.04 -15.37
C LYS A 28 13.68 -94.17 -14.12
N ARG A 29 13.30 -94.53 -12.86
CA ARG A 29 12.61 -95.69 -12.20
C ARG A 29 11.95 -95.20 -10.86
N LYS A 30 11.42 -95.95 -9.86
CA LYS A 30 11.65 -97.34 -9.39
C LYS A 30 10.44 -98.11 -8.76
N LYS A 31 10.13 -97.95 -7.46
CA LYS A 31 9.19 -98.69 -6.54
C LYS A 31 9.01 -97.87 -5.23
N ALA A 32 8.03 -98.03 -4.32
CA ALA A 32 7.09 -99.12 -3.97
C ALA A 32 5.68 -98.53 -3.62
N ILE A 33 4.50 -99.13 -3.90
CA ILE A 33 3.88 -100.43 -3.49
C ILE A 33 3.44 -100.48 -2.01
N ALA A 34 2.12 -100.34 -1.75
CA ALA A 34 1.28 -101.24 -0.93
C ALA A 34 -0.17 -100.72 -0.74
N ARG A 35 -1.15 -101.64 -0.68
CA ARG A 35 -2.61 -101.47 -0.39
C ARG A 35 -3.40 -100.62 -1.43
N ALA A 36 -4.40 -101.12 -2.16
CA ALA A 36 -5.60 -101.93 -1.86
C ALA A 36 -6.75 -101.12 -1.24
N VAL A 37 -8.05 -101.28 -1.58
CA VAL A 37 -8.81 -101.81 -2.75
C VAL A 37 -10.31 -101.64 -2.40
N LEU A 38 -11.25 -101.79 -3.37
CA LEU A 38 -12.71 -101.73 -3.18
C LEU A 38 -13.26 -100.30 -2.90
N ILE A 39 -14.47 -99.89 -3.30
CA ILE A 39 -15.57 -100.58 -4.03
C ILE A 39 -16.02 -99.71 -5.23
N LEU A 40 -15.98 -100.25 -6.46
CA LEU A 40 -16.90 -99.84 -7.55
C LEU A 40 -16.98 -100.91 -8.66
N ALA A 41 -17.46 -102.11 -8.31
CA ALA A 41 -17.82 -103.15 -9.30
C ALA A 41 -18.69 -104.26 -8.66
N ALA A 42 -20.01 -104.06 -8.62
CA ALA A 42 -21.00 -105.12 -8.43
C ALA A 42 -22.32 -104.68 -9.10
N LEU A 43 -23.00 -105.58 -9.81
CA LEU A 43 -24.17 -105.29 -10.63
C LEU A 43 -25.48 -105.72 -9.94
N ALA A 44 -26.54 -104.97 -10.23
CA ALA A 44 -27.94 -105.38 -10.41
C ALA A 44 -28.73 -106.04 -9.24
N GLY A 45 -29.97 -105.55 -9.06
CA GLY A 45 -31.12 -106.39 -8.65
C GLY A 45 -31.93 -105.92 -7.43
N GLY A 46 -33.25 -105.72 -7.63
CA GLY A 46 -34.29 -105.89 -6.59
C GLY A 46 -34.51 -104.76 -5.57
N ALA A 47 -35.74 -104.24 -5.53
CA ALA A 47 -36.25 -103.34 -4.47
C ALA A 47 -37.13 -104.14 -3.46
N PRO A 48 -37.87 -103.54 -2.49
CA PRO A 48 -37.76 -102.22 -1.83
C PRO A 48 -37.82 -102.30 -0.26
N ALA A 49 -37.64 -101.18 0.47
CA ALA A 49 -38.44 -100.73 1.65
C ALA A 49 -37.68 -99.80 2.63
N ALA A 50 -38.45 -99.03 3.41
CA ALA A 50 -38.13 -98.32 4.67
C ALA A 50 -36.96 -97.30 4.72
N HIS A 51 -37.28 -96.04 5.02
CA HIS A 51 -36.30 -94.99 5.34
C HIS A 51 -35.81 -95.12 6.78
N ALA A 52 -34.70 -95.83 6.99
CA ALA A 52 -33.98 -95.82 8.27
C ALA A 52 -33.12 -94.54 8.41
N ALA A 53 -32.93 -94.06 9.64
CA ALA A 53 -31.99 -92.97 9.92
C ALA A 53 -30.55 -93.43 9.59
N LEU A 54 -29.82 -92.63 8.81
CA LEU A 54 -28.47 -92.96 8.37
C LEU A 54 -27.45 -92.60 9.47
N PHE A 55 -27.07 -93.60 10.26
CA PHE A 55 -25.97 -93.50 11.21
C PHE A 55 -24.64 -93.83 10.51
N VAL A 56 -23.66 -92.93 10.62
CA VAL A 56 -22.27 -93.19 10.19
C VAL A 56 -21.33 -92.76 11.31
N ASP A 57 -20.55 -93.71 11.81
CA ASP A 57 -19.36 -93.48 12.64
C ASP A 57 -18.11 -93.47 11.74
N THR A 58 -17.10 -92.70 12.13
CA THR A 58 -15.86 -92.45 11.38
C THR A 58 -14.61 -92.54 12.26
N SER A 59 -14.73 -93.13 13.46
CA SER A 59 -13.60 -93.40 14.37
C SER A 59 -12.55 -94.34 13.74
N VAL A 60 -11.26 -94.07 14.02
CA VAL A 60 -10.11 -94.88 13.55
C VAL A 60 -9.12 -95.23 14.67
N ASN A 61 -9.57 -95.22 15.93
CA ASN A 61 -8.83 -95.74 17.09
C ASN A 61 -9.80 -96.33 18.13
N SER A 62 -9.35 -97.40 18.78
CA SER A 62 -10.05 -98.37 19.66
C SER A 62 -11.30 -97.92 20.45
N PRO A 63 -12.35 -98.77 20.54
CA PRO A 63 -13.63 -98.43 21.15
C PRO A 63 -13.61 -98.47 22.69
N GLY A 64 -14.43 -97.63 23.33
CA GLY A 64 -14.70 -97.76 24.77
C GLY A 64 -15.50 -96.64 25.46
N ASN A 65 -15.47 -95.40 24.96
CA ASN A 65 -16.11 -94.25 25.63
C ASN A 65 -16.69 -93.18 24.66
N ASP A 66 -16.69 -93.44 23.36
CA ASP A 66 -17.28 -92.52 22.39
C ASP A 66 -18.80 -92.65 22.38
N LEU A 67 -19.50 -91.54 22.63
CA LEU A 67 -20.96 -91.49 22.63
C LEU A 67 -21.48 -91.81 21.22
N ALA A 68 -22.45 -92.70 21.10
CA ALA A 68 -23.08 -93.01 19.82
C ALA A 68 -23.92 -91.82 19.30
N PRO A 69 -24.01 -91.60 17.97
CA PRO A 69 -24.99 -90.69 17.41
C PRO A 69 -26.43 -91.13 17.75
N TYR A 70 -27.27 -90.18 18.16
CA TYR A 70 -28.61 -90.40 18.68
C TYR A 70 -29.65 -89.57 17.92
N ALA A 71 -30.34 -90.20 16.96
CA ALA A 71 -31.49 -89.61 16.28
C ALA A 71 -32.77 -90.06 17.00
N ALA A 72 -33.40 -89.14 17.75
CA ALA A 72 -34.63 -89.41 18.52
C ALA A 72 -35.89 -88.84 17.84
N GLY A 73 -35.75 -87.82 17.00
CA GLY A 73 -36.88 -87.24 16.28
C GLY A 73 -37.32 -88.11 15.09
N PRO A 74 -38.64 -88.19 14.77
CA PRO A 74 -39.09 -88.85 13.56
C PRO A 74 -38.53 -88.13 12.33
N GLY A 75 -37.93 -88.89 11.41
CA GLY A 75 -37.25 -88.35 10.22
C GLY A 75 -35.92 -87.63 10.50
N ALA A 76 -35.37 -87.73 11.72
CA ALA A 76 -34.12 -87.10 12.08
C ALA A 76 -32.88 -87.88 11.60
N ILE A 77 -31.75 -87.18 11.42
CA ILE A 77 -30.47 -87.73 10.97
C ILE A 77 -29.38 -87.38 11.99
N ALA A 78 -28.65 -88.38 12.49
CA ALA A 78 -27.53 -88.20 13.42
C ALA A 78 -26.27 -88.91 12.90
N ILE A 79 -25.20 -88.16 12.62
CA ILE A 79 -23.95 -88.65 12.01
C ILE A 79 -22.75 -88.14 12.80
N GLY A 80 -21.79 -89.03 13.12
CA GLY A 80 -20.60 -88.70 13.91
C GLY A 80 -20.79 -88.83 15.43
N ILE A 81 -19.67 -89.00 16.13
CA ILE A 81 -19.60 -89.31 17.57
C ILE A 81 -20.36 -88.26 18.41
N GLY A 82 -21.34 -88.70 19.20
CA GLY A 82 -22.14 -87.88 20.10
C GLY A 82 -23.18 -86.98 19.42
N ALA A 83 -23.36 -87.04 18.09
CA ALA A 83 -24.33 -86.21 17.39
C ALA A 83 -25.77 -86.55 17.82
N THR A 84 -26.55 -85.59 18.30
CA THR A 84 -27.89 -85.80 18.87
C THR A 84 -28.95 -85.03 18.08
N ALA A 85 -29.77 -85.71 17.29
CA ALA A 85 -30.88 -85.11 16.54
C ALA A 85 -32.22 -85.46 17.22
N ALA A 86 -32.63 -84.63 18.18
CA ALA A 86 -33.81 -84.89 19.01
C ALA A 86 -35.11 -84.30 18.44
N GLY A 87 -35.03 -83.23 17.65
CA GLY A 87 -36.22 -82.62 17.03
C GLY A 87 -36.76 -83.44 15.85
N PRO A 88 -38.09 -83.43 15.59
CA PRO A 88 -38.65 -84.05 14.39
C PRO A 88 -38.06 -83.40 13.13
N TYR A 89 -37.63 -84.21 12.17
CA TYR A 89 -36.88 -83.81 10.97
C TYR A 89 -35.58 -83.03 11.23
N ALA A 90 -35.01 -83.11 12.44
CA ALA A 90 -33.75 -82.44 12.77
C ALA A 90 -32.53 -83.19 12.22
N THR A 91 -31.45 -82.48 11.90
CA THR A 91 -30.22 -83.07 11.34
C THR A 91 -29.01 -82.64 12.17
N ALA A 92 -28.37 -83.59 12.87
CA ALA A 92 -27.15 -83.38 13.64
C ALA A 92 -25.96 -84.11 13.00
N THR A 93 -24.94 -83.40 12.50
CA THR A 93 -23.80 -84.03 11.81
C THR A 93 -22.43 -83.50 12.26
N GLY A 94 -21.69 -84.32 13.01
CA GLY A 94 -20.35 -84.03 13.53
C GLY A 94 -20.23 -84.21 15.05
N PHE A 95 -19.01 -84.09 15.57
CA PHE A 95 -18.67 -84.45 16.95
C PHE A 95 -19.51 -83.66 17.97
N GLN A 96 -20.38 -84.33 18.73
CA GLN A 96 -21.28 -83.73 19.73
C GLN A 96 -22.20 -82.62 19.18
N ALA A 97 -22.52 -82.59 17.88
CA ALA A 97 -23.51 -81.67 17.34
C ALA A 97 -24.92 -82.02 17.87
N VAL A 98 -25.76 -81.04 18.23
CA VAL A 98 -27.08 -81.26 18.86
C VAL A 98 -28.16 -80.45 18.13
N ALA A 99 -29.18 -81.11 17.60
CA ALA A 99 -30.32 -80.48 16.91
C ALA A 99 -31.62 -80.82 17.66
N GLN A 100 -32.05 -79.94 18.57
CA GLN A 100 -33.22 -80.18 19.45
C GLN A 100 -34.52 -79.64 18.86
N GLY A 101 -34.47 -78.55 18.09
CA GLY A 101 -35.66 -77.94 17.50
C GLY A 101 -36.27 -78.78 16.37
N ALA A 102 -37.58 -78.71 16.19
CA ALA A 102 -38.24 -79.26 15.00
C ALA A 102 -37.65 -78.61 13.73
N MET A 103 -37.32 -79.42 12.72
CA MET A 103 -36.65 -79.00 11.48
C MET A 103 -35.35 -78.20 11.70
N SER A 104 -34.65 -78.43 12.83
CA SER A 104 -33.37 -77.77 13.13
C SER A 104 -32.16 -78.50 12.54
N ILE A 105 -31.09 -77.78 12.24
CA ILE A 105 -29.87 -78.34 11.62
C ILE A 105 -28.66 -77.95 12.45
N ALA A 106 -27.93 -78.91 12.99
CA ALA A 106 -26.71 -78.72 13.75
C ALA A 106 -25.53 -79.46 13.09
N THR A 107 -24.51 -78.76 12.59
CA THR A 107 -23.39 -79.42 11.89
C THR A 107 -22.02 -78.94 12.38
N GLY A 108 -21.08 -79.85 12.60
CA GLY A 108 -19.73 -79.57 13.06
C GLY A 108 -19.47 -80.09 14.48
N VAL A 109 -18.69 -79.35 15.28
CA VAL A 109 -18.19 -79.82 16.58
C VAL A 109 -18.91 -79.07 17.71
N GLN A 110 -19.73 -79.74 18.52
CA GLN A 110 -20.53 -79.11 19.58
C GLN A 110 -21.48 -77.99 19.10
N ALA A 111 -21.83 -77.97 17.80
CA ALA A 111 -22.84 -77.05 17.28
C ALA A 111 -24.22 -77.43 17.82
N ASN A 112 -25.02 -76.48 18.32
CA ASN A 112 -26.27 -76.75 19.03
C ASN A 112 -27.45 -75.88 18.54
N ALA A 113 -28.38 -76.49 17.80
CA ALA A 113 -29.59 -75.85 17.27
C ALA A 113 -30.80 -76.13 18.18
N ASN A 114 -31.07 -75.24 19.15
CA ASN A 114 -32.07 -75.51 20.21
C ASN A 114 -33.52 -75.10 19.87
N SER A 115 -33.75 -74.33 18.81
CA SER A 115 -35.08 -73.79 18.48
C SER A 115 -35.63 -74.28 17.13
N VAL A 116 -36.94 -74.15 16.94
CA VAL A 116 -37.65 -74.61 15.73
C VAL A 116 -37.14 -73.85 14.50
N ASN A 117 -36.92 -74.57 13.40
CA ASN A 117 -36.33 -74.08 12.16
C ASN A 117 -34.94 -73.42 12.30
N SER A 118 -34.27 -73.59 13.44
CA SER A 118 -32.98 -72.95 13.70
C SER A 118 -31.79 -73.76 13.18
N ILE A 119 -30.71 -73.08 12.80
CA ILE A 119 -29.53 -73.66 12.16
C ILE A 119 -28.28 -73.28 12.97
N ALA A 120 -27.45 -74.26 13.31
CA ALA A 120 -26.18 -74.09 14.02
C ALA A 120 -25.05 -74.81 13.27
N MET A 121 -24.12 -74.12 12.63
CA MET A 121 -23.06 -74.75 11.83
C MET A 121 -21.66 -74.24 12.21
N GLY A 122 -20.77 -75.12 12.65
CA GLY A 122 -19.39 -74.78 12.99
C GLY A 122 -18.90 -75.49 14.25
N VAL A 123 -18.09 -74.81 15.05
CA VAL A 123 -17.56 -75.34 16.32
C VAL A 123 -18.22 -74.56 17.46
N GLN A 124 -19.03 -75.17 18.31
CA GLN A 124 -19.80 -74.49 19.37
C GLN A 124 -20.78 -73.38 18.87
N ALA A 125 -21.12 -73.38 17.57
CA ALA A 125 -22.22 -72.56 17.04
C ALA A 125 -23.51 -72.89 17.80
N THR A 126 -24.26 -71.91 18.30
CA THR A 126 -25.43 -72.16 19.15
C THR A 126 -26.59 -71.22 18.81
N THR A 127 -27.77 -71.77 18.60
CA THR A 127 -29.03 -71.02 18.66
C THR A 127 -29.70 -71.30 20.01
N ALA A 128 -30.11 -70.27 20.73
CA ALA A 128 -30.82 -70.42 22.00
C ALA A 128 -32.26 -70.93 21.77
N PRO A 129 -32.93 -71.52 22.77
CA PRO A 129 -34.32 -71.98 22.62
C PRO A 129 -35.30 -70.89 22.16
N THR A 130 -35.04 -69.63 22.50
CA THR A 130 -35.82 -68.45 22.08
C THR A 130 -35.60 -68.03 20.62
N ALA A 131 -34.54 -68.50 19.96
CA ALA A 131 -34.14 -68.09 18.63
C ALA A 131 -34.92 -68.83 17.53
N LEU A 132 -36.25 -68.66 17.51
CA LEU A 132 -37.12 -69.19 16.45
C LEU A 132 -36.65 -68.63 15.09
N TYR A 133 -36.46 -69.50 14.10
CA TYR A 133 -35.83 -69.21 12.80
C TYR A 133 -34.36 -68.71 12.87
N GLY A 134 -33.68 -68.83 14.01
CA GLY A 134 -32.33 -68.31 14.20
C GLY A 134 -31.24 -69.09 13.47
N ILE A 135 -30.20 -68.41 12.98
CA ILE A 135 -29.11 -69.03 12.18
C ILE A 135 -27.73 -68.63 12.74
N ALA A 136 -27.03 -69.56 13.40
CA ALA A 136 -25.69 -69.40 13.95
C ALA A 136 -24.65 -70.18 13.12
N ILE A 137 -23.79 -69.52 12.35
CA ILE A 137 -22.82 -70.18 11.45
C ILE A 137 -21.40 -69.65 11.69
N GLY A 138 -20.61 -70.38 12.47
CA GLY A 138 -19.23 -70.03 12.81
C GLY A 138 -18.68 -70.80 14.02
N ASN A 139 -17.46 -70.48 14.43
CA ASN A 139 -16.89 -71.01 15.68
C ASN A 139 -17.40 -70.16 16.86
N GLN A 140 -18.19 -70.69 17.79
CA GLN A 140 -18.83 -69.96 18.90
C GLN A 140 -19.81 -68.85 18.44
N ALA A 141 -20.38 -68.95 17.24
CA ALA A 141 -21.48 -68.07 16.82
C ALA A 141 -22.71 -68.31 17.73
N PHE A 142 -23.37 -67.25 18.18
CA PHE A 142 -24.50 -67.32 19.11
C PHE A 142 -25.71 -66.51 18.61
N VAL A 143 -26.90 -67.10 18.63
CA VAL A 143 -28.15 -66.41 18.32
C VAL A 143 -29.15 -66.60 19.45
N SER A 144 -29.73 -65.51 19.96
CA SER A 144 -30.83 -65.56 20.94
C SER A 144 -32.10 -64.82 20.52
N GLY A 145 -32.01 -63.92 19.53
CA GLY A 145 -33.17 -63.22 18.97
C GLY A 145 -34.01 -64.08 18.03
N VAL A 146 -35.32 -63.81 17.97
CA VAL A 146 -36.22 -64.37 16.95
C VAL A 146 -35.86 -63.79 15.59
N GLY A 147 -35.80 -64.64 14.56
CA GLY A 147 -35.42 -64.25 13.19
C GLY A 147 -33.99 -63.76 13.03
N ALA A 148 -33.13 -63.97 14.04
CA ALA A 148 -31.80 -63.38 14.10
C ALA A 148 -30.70 -64.30 13.52
N MET A 149 -29.62 -63.72 13.00
CA MET A 149 -28.61 -64.44 12.21
C MET A 149 -27.18 -64.02 12.60
N ALA A 150 -26.36 -64.96 13.06
CA ALA A 150 -24.96 -64.73 13.44
C ALA A 150 -24.00 -65.55 12.55
N PHE A 151 -23.12 -64.88 11.81
CA PHE A 151 -22.11 -65.50 10.94
C PHE A 151 -20.69 -65.07 11.35
N GLY A 152 -19.78 -66.04 11.44
CA GLY A 152 -18.38 -65.83 11.83
C GLY A 152 -18.07 -66.27 13.27
N LYS A 153 -16.79 -66.25 13.63
CA LYS A 153 -16.36 -66.72 14.96
C LYS A 153 -16.84 -65.75 16.06
N ALA A 154 -17.44 -66.25 17.14
CA ALA A 154 -17.96 -65.46 18.26
C ALA A 154 -18.99 -64.36 17.89
N ALA A 155 -19.60 -64.43 16.70
CA ALA A 155 -20.66 -63.50 16.30
C ALA A 155 -21.91 -63.68 17.18
N GLN A 156 -22.57 -62.60 17.57
CA GLN A 156 -23.75 -62.62 18.46
C GLN A 156 -24.92 -61.85 17.87
N ALA A 157 -26.05 -62.51 17.60
CA ALA A 157 -27.29 -61.88 17.15
C ALA A 157 -28.41 -62.08 18.20
N GLY A 158 -28.63 -61.05 19.02
CA GLY A 158 -29.51 -61.09 20.19
C GLY A 158 -30.81 -60.31 20.03
N GLY A 159 -30.87 -59.32 19.15
CA GLY A 159 -32.08 -58.54 18.89
C GLY A 159 -33.09 -59.26 17.99
N LEU A 160 -34.36 -58.87 18.07
CA LEU A 160 -35.40 -59.30 17.11
C LEU A 160 -34.97 -58.90 15.68
N ASN A 161 -35.00 -59.84 14.73
CA ASN A 161 -34.54 -59.64 13.35
C ASN A 161 -33.11 -59.09 13.21
N SER A 162 -32.24 -59.34 14.19
CA SER A 162 -30.86 -58.80 14.19
C SER A 162 -29.89 -59.68 13.37
N VAL A 163 -28.87 -59.05 12.78
CA VAL A 163 -27.90 -59.76 11.91
C VAL A 163 -26.47 -59.38 12.28
N ALA A 164 -25.65 -60.34 12.73
CA ALA A 164 -24.25 -60.13 13.09
C ALA A 164 -23.32 -60.94 12.17
N ILE A 165 -22.45 -60.28 11.39
CA ILE A 165 -21.60 -60.92 10.38
C ILE A 165 -20.15 -60.46 10.56
N GLY A 166 -19.34 -61.26 11.25
CA GLY A 166 -17.92 -60.99 11.48
C GLY A 166 -17.35 -61.67 12.74
N TYR A 167 -16.03 -61.65 12.91
CA TYR A 167 -15.41 -62.14 14.15
C TYR A 167 -15.81 -61.24 15.33
N ALA A 168 -16.51 -61.78 16.33
CA ALA A 168 -17.04 -61.04 17.47
C ALA A 168 -17.95 -59.83 17.10
N ALA A 169 -18.65 -59.88 15.96
CA ALA A 169 -19.71 -58.92 15.64
C ALA A 169 -20.91 -59.12 16.58
N SER A 170 -21.56 -58.05 17.03
CA SER A 170 -22.64 -58.12 18.02
C SER A 170 -23.83 -57.21 17.66
N ALA A 171 -24.96 -57.84 17.29
CA ALA A 171 -26.21 -57.18 16.96
C ALA A 171 -27.27 -57.53 18.03
N THR A 172 -27.32 -56.76 19.11
CA THR A 172 -28.22 -57.01 20.26
C THR A 172 -29.51 -56.18 20.21
N LEU A 173 -29.57 -55.18 19.33
CA LEU A 173 -30.74 -54.31 19.16
C LEU A 173 -31.66 -54.82 18.03
N ALA A 174 -32.96 -54.51 18.12
CA ALA A 174 -33.96 -54.94 17.15
C ALA A 174 -33.71 -54.33 15.76
N ASN A 175 -34.04 -55.09 14.70
CA ASN A 175 -33.90 -54.73 13.29
C ASN A 175 -32.50 -54.21 12.89
N SER A 176 -31.46 -54.55 13.66
CA SER A 176 -30.13 -53.93 13.54
C SER A 176 -29.08 -54.93 13.09
N VAL A 177 -28.08 -54.44 12.35
CA VAL A 177 -27.06 -55.22 11.66
C VAL A 177 -25.67 -54.81 12.14
N ALA A 178 -24.89 -55.76 12.67
CA ALA A 178 -23.48 -55.59 12.99
C ALA A 178 -22.62 -56.27 11.91
N LEU A 179 -21.92 -55.50 11.08
CA LEU A 179 -21.19 -55.98 9.92
C LEU A 179 -19.68 -55.74 10.06
N GLY A 180 -18.87 -56.78 9.89
CA GLY A 180 -17.42 -56.75 10.14
C GLY A 180 -17.05 -57.16 11.57
N ALA A 181 -15.77 -57.46 11.78
CA ALA A 181 -15.29 -57.96 13.08
C ALA A 181 -15.39 -56.91 14.20
N GLY A 182 -15.87 -57.29 15.38
CA GLY A 182 -16.00 -56.40 16.54
C GLY A 182 -16.99 -55.25 16.38
N SER A 183 -17.80 -55.22 15.31
CA SER A 183 -18.86 -54.22 15.12
C SER A 183 -19.98 -54.46 16.13
N LEU A 184 -20.55 -53.40 16.70
CA LEU A 184 -21.52 -53.47 17.80
C LEU A 184 -22.64 -52.45 17.56
N THR A 185 -23.88 -52.91 17.45
CA THR A 185 -25.06 -52.00 17.38
C THR A 185 -25.32 -51.39 18.76
N THR A 186 -25.39 -50.06 18.86
CA THR A 186 -25.57 -49.34 20.14
C THR A 186 -26.71 -48.33 20.15
N ILE A 187 -27.30 -48.03 19.00
CA ILE A 187 -28.30 -46.97 18.79
C ILE A 187 -29.66 -47.58 18.40
N GLY A 188 -29.68 -48.51 17.45
CA GLY A 188 -30.90 -49.16 16.97
C GLY A 188 -31.92 -48.21 16.29
N ALA A 189 -33.21 -48.50 16.46
CA ALA A 189 -34.31 -47.73 15.89
C ALA A 189 -34.56 -46.41 16.65
N GLN A 190 -34.86 -45.33 15.94
CA GLN A 190 -35.06 -43.98 16.49
C GLN A 190 -36.23 -43.27 15.80
N THR A 191 -37.02 -42.50 16.53
CA THR A 191 -38.17 -41.76 15.98
C THR A 191 -38.11 -40.30 16.35
N GLY A 192 -38.25 -39.41 15.37
CA GLY A 192 -38.30 -37.95 15.57
C GLY A 192 -36.99 -37.29 16.02
N TYR A 193 -35.83 -37.85 15.63
CA TYR A 193 -34.52 -37.30 16.01
C TYR A 193 -34.09 -36.18 15.05
N THR A 194 -33.43 -35.14 15.56
CA THR A 194 -32.89 -34.05 14.71
C THR A 194 -31.55 -34.46 14.11
N ALA A 195 -31.50 -34.63 12.78
CA ALA A 195 -30.26 -34.91 12.07
C ALA A 195 -29.44 -33.62 11.84
N TYR A 196 -28.11 -33.72 11.85
CA TYR A 196 -27.23 -32.56 11.68
C TYR A 196 -27.44 -31.89 10.30
N GLY A 197 -27.68 -30.59 10.30
CA GLY A 197 -27.94 -29.81 9.07
C GLY A 197 -29.38 -29.89 8.54
N LEU A 198 -30.26 -30.72 9.12
CA LEU A 198 -31.66 -30.84 8.72
C LEU A 198 -32.61 -30.28 9.78
N THR A 199 -33.50 -29.37 9.38
CA THR A 199 -34.46 -28.71 10.27
C THR A 199 -35.73 -29.54 10.53
N ALA A 200 -36.00 -30.55 9.70
CA ALA A 200 -37.11 -31.50 9.87
C ALA A 200 -36.66 -32.74 10.65
N PRO A 201 -37.39 -33.18 11.70
CA PRO A 201 -37.08 -34.41 12.44
C PRO A 201 -37.13 -35.66 11.57
N GLN A 202 -36.19 -36.58 11.80
CA GLN A 202 -35.98 -37.81 11.04
C GLN A 202 -36.34 -39.07 11.87
N SER A 203 -36.48 -40.21 11.22
CA SER A 203 -36.73 -41.50 11.89
C SER A 203 -35.99 -42.65 11.19
N SER A 204 -35.53 -43.65 11.94
CA SER A 204 -34.88 -44.86 11.43
C SER A 204 -35.48 -46.13 12.06
N ALA A 205 -35.67 -47.16 11.25
CA ALA A 205 -36.23 -48.45 11.67
C ALA A 205 -35.21 -49.41 12.33
N GLY A 206 -33.92 -49.08 12.31
CA GLY A 206 -32.82 -49.87 12.85
C GLY A 206 -31.44 -49.24 12.59
N GLU A 207 -30.37 -49.92 13.00
CA GLU A 207 -28.98 -49.47 12.82
C GLU A 207 -28.18 -50.47 11.98
N VAL A 208 -27.37 -49.99 11.02
CA VAL A 208 -26.34 -50.81 10.35
C VAL A 208 -24.96 -50.34 10.83
N ASN A 209 -24.39 -51.05 11.80
CA ASN A 209 -23.10 -50.73 12.41
C ASN A 209 -21.96 -51.50 11.74
N VAL A 210 -21.00 -50.77 11.15
CA VAL A 210 -19.81 -51.36 10.50
C VAL A 210 -18.54 -51.33 11.39
N GLY A 211 -18.67 -50.85 12.64
CA GLY A 211 -17.55 -50.45 13.48
C GLY A 211 -16.81 -49.23 12.93
N ASN A 212 -15.60 -48.96 13.44
CA ASN A 212 -14.73 -47.90 12.91
C ASN A 212 -14.11 -48.33 11.57
N ARG A 213 -14.92 -48.34 10.50
CA ARG A 213 -14.53 -48.75 9.14
C ARG A 213 -15.02 -47.77 8.09
N SER A 214 -14.18 -47.50 7.10
CA SER A 214 -14.59 -46.85 5.86
C SER A 214 -15.49 -47.77 5.05
N VAL A 215 -16.71 -47.34 4.74
CA VAL A 215 -17.55 -48.02 3.74
C VAL A 215 -17.05 -47.62 2.35
N SER A 216 -16.23 -48.48 1.74
CA SER A 216 -15.67 -48.28 0.40
C SER A 216 -16.65 -48.76 -0.69
N GLY A 217 -16.68 -48.08 -1.84
CA GLY A 217 -17.55 -48.45 -2.96
C GLY A 217 -18.97 -47.86 -2.90
N VAL A 218 -19.23 -46.95 -1.96
CA VAL A 218 -20.48 -46.18 -1.91
C VAL A 218 -20.56 -45.26 -3.13
N ALA A 219 -21.57 -45.49 -3.98
CA ALA A 219 -21.89 -44.64 -5.11
C ALA A 219 -22.28 -43.22 -4.67
N ALA A 220 -22.40 -42.27 -5.60
CA ALA A 220 -22.96 -40.97 -5.25
C ALA A 220 -24.46 -41.13 -4.96
N GLY A 221 -24.90 -40.76 -3.76
CA GLY A 221 -26.31 -40.77 -3.38
C GLY A 221 -27.14 -39.81 -4.22
N ALA A 222 -28.32 -40.22 -4.65
CA ALA A 222 -29.21 -39.45 -5.53
C ALA A 222 -30.48 -38.95 -4.82
N ALA A 223 -30.88 -39.57 -3.71
CA ALA A 223 -31.97 -39.16 -2.83
C ALA A 223 -31.45 -38.76 -1.44
N ASP A 224 -32.24 -37.96 -0.71
CA ASP A 224 -31.86 -37.39 0.61
C ASP A 224 -31.56 -38.45 1.70
N THR A 225 -31.98 -39.69 1.50
CA THR A 225 -31.74 -40.83 2.43
C THR A 225 -30.55 -41.71 2.02
N ASP A 226 -29.87 -41.41 0.91
CA ASP A 226 -28.72 -42.19 0.45
C ASP A 226 -27.44 -41.85 1.23
N ALA A 227 -26.51 -42.81 1.31
CA ALA A 227 -25.22 -42.59 1.95
C ALA A 227 -24.33 -41.66 1.09
N VAL A 228 -24.16 -40.41 1.53
CA VAL A 228 -23.28 -39.43 0.87
C VAL A 228 -21.84 -39.93 0.84
N ASN A 229 -21.23 -40.00 -0.34
CA ASN A 229 -19.84 -40.45 -0.49
C ASN A 229 -18.82 -39.28 -0.43
N VAL A 230 -17.54 -39.62 -0.25
CA VAL A 230 -16.47 -38.62 -0.06
C VAL A 230 -16.30 -37.71 -1.28
N SER A 231 -16.61 -38.16 -2.50
CA SER A 231 -16.59 -37.30 -3.70
C SER A 231 -17.73 -36.27 -3.71
N GLN A 232 -18.92 -36.62 -3.22
CA GLN A 232 -20.02 -35.65 -3.06
C GLN A 232 -19.71 -34.65 -1.96
N LEU A 233 -19.18 -35.09 -0.82
CA LEU A 233 -18.76 -34.20 0.26
C LEU A 233 -17.68 -33.21 -0.22
N LYS A 234 -16.66 -33.70 -0.95
CA LYS A 234 -15.64 -32.83 -1.56
C LYS A 234 -16.25 -31.89 -2.60
N GLY A 235 -17.14 -32.37 -3.47
CA GLY A 235 -17.82 -31.54 -4.47
C GLY A 235 -18.67 -30.44 -3.85
N ALA A 236 -19.42 -30.73 -2.78
CA ALA A 236 -20.18 -29.75 -2.02
C ALA A 236 -19.29 -28.71 -1.35
N ILE A 237 -18.16 -29.12 -0.75
CA ILE A 237 -17.16 -28.21 -0.16
C ILE A 237 -16.55 -27.30 -1.23
N THR A 238 -16.13 -27.85 -2.38
CA THR A 238 -15.59 -27.07 -3.50
C THR A 238 -16.63 -26.09 -4.06
N ALA A 239 -17.88 -26.51 -4.25
CA ALA A 239 -18.95 -25.65 -4.75
C ALA A 239 -19.33 -24.53 -3.75
N ALA A 240 -19.28 -24.80 -2.43
CA ALA A 240 -19.47 -23.80 -1.40
C ALA A 240 -18.31 -22.79 -1.34
N THR A 241 -17.07 -23.26 -1.53
CA THR A 241 -15.87 -22.41 -1.50
C THR A 241 -15.78 -21.52 -2.75
N ALA A 242 -16.17 -22.03 -3.92
CA ALA A 242 -16.11 -21.29 -5.19
C ALA A 242 -17.04 -20.07 -5.28
N ASN A 243 -18.04 -19.96 -4.39
CA ASN A 243 -18.97 -18.82 -4.33
C ASN A 243 -18.73 -17.91 -3.10
N ALA A 244 -17.69 -18.17 -2.31
CA ALA A 244 -17.34 -17.39 -1.14
C ALA A 244 -16.34 -16.27 -1.47
N VAL A 245 -16.40 -15.16 -0.71
CA VAL A 245 -15.32 -14.16 -0.72
C VAL A 245 -14.12 -14.75 0.03
N SER A 246 -13.09 -15.14 -0.71
CA SER A 246 -11.84 -15.64 -0.15
C SER A 246 -10.83 -14.53 0.08
N TYR A 247 -10.15 -14.59 1.24
CA TYR A 247 -8.82 -14.03 1.38
C TYR A 247 -7.88 -14.61 0.32
N GLY A 248 -6.89 -13.84 -0.14
CA GLY A 248 -5.84 -14.38 -1.00
C GLY A 248 -5.02 -15.46 -0.28
N ASN A 249 -4.21 -16.21 -1.02
CA ASN A 249 -3.16 -17.03 -0.40
C ASN A 249 -1.85 -16.27 -0.39
N ASN A 250 -1.02 -16.50 0.63
CA ASN A 250 0.36 -16.06 0.64
C ASN A 250 1.28 -17.10 -0.03
N ALA A 251 2.56 -16.76 -0.18
CA ALA A 251 3.53 -17.52 -1.00
C ALA A 251 3.87 -18.95 -0.51
N ASP A 252 3.47 -19.31 0.72
CA ASP A 252 3.54 -20.66 1.31
C ASP A 252 2.21 -21.42 1.22
N GLY A 253 1.15 -20.77 0.74
CA GLY A 253 -0.20 -21.33 0.64
C GLY A 253 -1.09 -21.10 1.86
N THR A 254 -0.68 -20.32 2.87
CA THR A 254 -1.56 -19.90 3.98
C THR A 254 -2.58 -18.84 3.54
N VAL A 255 -3.42 -18.37 4.46
CA VAL A 255 -4.58 -17.49 4.18
C VAL A 255 -4.27 -16.03 4.55
N ASN A 256 -4.29 -15.14 3.56
CA ASN A 256 -3.96 -13.71 3.69
C ASN A 256 -5.07 -12.91 4.37
N THR A 257 -5.15 -12.89 5.70
CA THR A 257 -6.15 -12.08 6.41
C THR A 257 -6.05 -10.57 6.15
N ASN A 258 -4.94 -10.10 5.56
CA ASN A 258 -4.69 -8.70 5.22
C ASN A 258 -5.11 -8.33 3.79
N SER A 259 -5.52 -9.29 2.95
CA SER A 259 -5.86 -9.05 1.55
C SER A 259 -7.00 -9.96 1.04
N VAL A 260 -8.10 -9.33 0.62
CA VAL A 260 -9.23 -9.99 -0.05
C VAL A 260 -9.14 -9.69 -1.54
N THR A 261 -9.07 -10.75 -2.36
CA THR A 261 -9.03 -10.61 -3.83
C THR A 261 -10.34 -11.10 -4.43
N LEU A 262 -11.10 -10.21 -5.06
CA LEU A 262 -12.35 -10.54 -5.73
C LEU A 262 -12.09 -11.06 -7.15
N ALA A 263 -12.76 -12.14 -7.55
CA ALA A 263 -12.46 -12.92 -8.76
C ALA A 263 -12.91 -12.28 -10.09
N GLY A 264 -13.07 -10.95 -10.14
CA GLY A 264 -13.34 -10.23 -11.39
C GLY A 264 -12.08 -10.00 -12.24
N PRO A 265 -12.24 -9.61 -13.52
CA PRO A 265 -11.11 -9.22 -14.35
C PRO A 265 -10.41 -7.98 -13.75
N THR A 266 -9.08 -7.99 -13.67
CA THR A 266 -8.30 -6.86 -13.13
C THR A 266 -8.50 -5.61 -13.97
N SER A 267 -9.12 -4.56 -13.40
CA SER A 267 -9.15 -3.24 -14.03
C SER A 267 -7.75 -2.64 -14.04
N THR A 268 -7.41 -1.99 -15.16
CA THR A 268 -6.17 -1.21 -15.35
C THR A 268 -6.42 0.30 -15.34
N ASP A 269 -7.65 0.73 -15.05
CA ASP A 269 -8.15 2.10 -15.20
C ASP A 269 -8.86 2.66 -13.94
N GLY A 270 -8.68 2.00 -12.79
CA GLY A 270 -9.24 2.46 -11.51
C GLY A 270 -10.68 2.01 -11.24
N GLY A 271 -11.18 1.02 -11.98
CA GLY A 271 -12.52 0.44 -11.83
C GLY A 271 -13.55 0.95 -12.84
N VAL A 272 -13.12 1.60 -13.93
CA VAL A 272 -14.01 2.10 -14.98
C VAL A 272 -14.37 0.97 -15.97
N THR A 273 -13.41 0.10 -16.28
CA THR A 273 -13.61 -1.08 -17.14
C THR A 273 -13.03 -2.33 -16.47
N GLY A 274 -13.88 -3.33 -16.22
CA GLY A 274 -13.53 -4.53 -15.44
C GLY A 274 -13.79 -4.36 -13.94
N GLY A 275 -13.16 -5.19 -13.10
CA GLY A 275 -13.34 -5.21 -11.65
C GLY A 275 -14.51 -6.06 -11.15
N THR A 276 -14.91 -5.84 -9.89
CA THR A 276 -16.08 -6.48 -9.25
C THR A 276 -16.84 -5.44 -8.43
N THR A 277 -18.12 -5.23 -8.74
CA THR A 277 -18.97 -4.27 -8.02
C THR A 277 -19.42 -4.86 -6.69
N ILE A 278 -18.95 -4.29 -5.57
CA ILE A 278 -19.44 -4.64 -4.23
C ILE A 278 -20.71 -3.83 -3.95
N THR A 279 -21.86 -4.50 -3.88
CA THR A 279 -23.15 -3.89 -3.52
C THR A 279 -23.45 -4.10 -2.03
N ASN A 280 -24.47 -3.39 -1.51
CA ASN A 280 -24.94 -3.50 -0.12
C ASN A 280 -23.90 -3.19 0.98
N VAL A 281 -22.86 -2.41 0.67
CA VAL A 281 -21.89 -1.90 1.66
C VAL A 281 -22.58 -0.88 2.56
N HIS A 282 -22.61 -1.14 3.88
CA HIS A 282 -23.13 -0.20 4.87
C HIS A 282 -22.32 1.11 4.87
N GLN A 283 -22.88 2.18 5.45
CA GLN A 283 -22.10 3.40 5.67
C GLN A 283 -21.03 3.16 6.75
N GLY A 284 -19.76 3.24 6.39
CA GLY A 284 -18.65 3.10 7.33
C GLY A 284 -18.49 4.33 8.24
N ALA A 285 -17.97 4.17 9.45
CA ALA A 285 -17.75 5.29 10.37
C ALA A 285 -16.66 6.22 9.84
N ILE A 286 -17.00 7.47 9.50
CA ILE A 286 -16.03 8.47 9.03
C ILE A 286 -15.38 9.15 10.25
N THR A 287 -14.37 8.49 10.83
CA THR A 287 -13.60 9.00 12.00
C THR A 287 -12.10 8.79 11.80
N ALA A 288 -11.27 9.52 12.56
CA ALA A 288 -9.83 9.63 12.34
C ALA A 288 -9.00 8.34 12.57
N GLY A 289 -9.61 7.27 13.09
CA GLY A 289 -8.99 5.95 13.27
C GLY A 289 -9.84 4.81 12.72
N SER A 290 -10.79 5.10 11.82
CA SER A 290 -11.66 4.08 11.23
C SER A 290 -10.96 3.29 10.13
N THR A 291 -11.22 1.99 10.11
CA THR A 291 -10.83 1.06 9.03
C THR A 291 -12.05 0.57 8.24
N ASP A 292 -13.23 1.17 8.43
CA ASP A 292 -14.46 0.77 7.75
C ASP A 292 -14.40 1.11 6.25
N ALA A 293 -14.96 0.23 5.42
CA ALA A 293 -15.16 0.51 4.01
C ALA A 293 -16.21 1.62 3.83
N VAL A 294 -15.83 2.73 3.18
CA VAL A 294 -16.77 3.78 2.78
C VAL A 294 -17.53 3.39 1.52
N ASN A 295 -18.84 3.64 1.48
CA ASN A 295 -19.66 3.31 0.32
C ASN A 295 -19.80 4.48 -0.67
N GLY A 296 -20.29 4.19 -1.88
CA GLY A 296 -20.43 5.19 -2.95
C GLY A 296 -21.32 6.38 -2.59
N ALA A 297 -22.33 6.21 -1.71
CA ALA A 297 -23.17 7.32 -1.26
C ALA A 297 -22.43 8.28 -0.31
N GLN A 298 -21.52 7.75 0.53
CA GLN A 298 -20.66 8.57 1.39
C GLN A 298 -19.63 9.36 0.57
N LEU A 299 -19.04 8.75 -0.46
CA LEU A 299 -18.14 9.45 -1.39
C LEU A 299 -18.90 10.51 -2.20
N TYR A 300 -20.09 10.18 -2.72
CA TYR A 300 -20.96 11.13 -3.43
C TYR A 300 -21.37 12.33 -2.56
N ALA A 301 -21.60 12.14 -1.25
CA ALA A 301 -21.87 13.23 -0.31
C ALA A 301 -20.69 14.21 -0.13
N VAL A 302 -19.48 13.82 -0.51
CA VAL A 302 -18.26 14.65 -0.48
C VAL A 302 -17.86 15.16 -1.88
N ALA A 303 -18.16 14.40 -2.94
CA ALA A 303 -17.78 14.71 -4.32
C ALA A 303 -18.86 15.50 -5.10
N GLY A 304 -20.14 15.34 -4.79
CA GLY A 304 -21.25 15.91 -5.57
C GLY A 304 -21.62 15.08 -6.81
N ASP A 305 -22.38 15.68 -7.73
CA ASP A 305 -22.76 15.06 -9.00
C ASP A 305 -21.56 15.06 -9.96
N THR A 306 -21.01 13.87 -10.23
CA THR A 306 -19.87 13.68 -11.12
C THR A 306 -20.27 13.24 -12.53
N SER A 307 -21.52 13.43 -12.94
CA SER A 307 -21.96 13.11 -14.29
C SER A 307 -21.32 14.03 -15.33
N ALA A 308 -21.05 13.51 -16.53
CA ALA A 308 -20.46 14.30 -17.61
C ALA A 308 -21.32 15.52 -18.00
N ALA A 309 -22.65 15.44 -17.83
CA ALA A 309 -23.56 16.55 -18.03
C ALA A 309 -23.41 17.64 -16.95
N TYR A 310 -23.33 17.25 -15.67
CA TYR A 310 -23.14 18.19 -14.56
C TYR A 310 -21.75 18.86 -14.64
N ILE A 311 -20.69 18.08 -14.86
CA ILE A 311 -19.31 18.58 -14.96
C ILE A 311 -19.15 19.55 -16.15
N SER A 312 -19.80 19.28 -17.28
CA SER A 312 -19.79 20.16 -18.46
C SER A 312 -20.55 21.48 -18.25
N GLN A 313 -21.37 21.61 -17.20
CA GLN A 313 -22.13 22.82 -16.87
C GLN A 313 -21.64 23.54 -15.60
N ASN A 314 -20.98 22.85 -14.67
CA ASN A 314 -20.65 23.35 -13.32
C ASN A 314 -19.18 23.09 -12.92
N GLY A 315 -18.35 22.59 -13.85
CA GLY A 315 -16.95 22.26 -13.58
C GLY A 315 -16.73 20.98 -12.77
N ASN A 316 -15.49 20.74 -12.38
CA ASN A 316 -15.06 19.59 -11.57
C ASN A 316 -14.44 20.10 -10.27
N GLY A 317 -15.06 19.79 -9.12
CA GLY A 317 -14.59 20.27 -7.82
C GLY A 317 -15.19 19.49 -6.64
N VAL A 318 -14.41 19.35 -5.57
CA VAL A 318 -14.86 18.71 -4.32
C VAL A 318 -15.77 19.65 -3.52
N LYS A 319 -16.80 19.10 -2.87
CA LYS A 319 -17.94 19.88 -2.37
C LYS A 319 -17.63 20.87 -1.23
N TYR A 320 -16.49 20.73 -0.53
CA TYR A 320 -16.25 21.47 0.72
C TYR A 320 -14.83 21.97 0.97
N VAL A 321 -14.72 23.27 1.24
CA VAL A 321 -13.96 23.78 2.40
C VAL A 321 -14.99 24.37 3.37
N ARG A 322 -15.23 23.70 4.51
CA ARG A 322 -16.24 24.15 5.49
C ARG A 322 -15.73 25.31 6.35
N THR A 323 -16.50 26.39 6.41
CA THR A 323 -16.44 27.35 7.52
C THR A 323 -17.10 26.75 8.76
N ASN A 324 -16.53 26.98 9.96
CA ASN A 324 -17.04 26.44 11.22
C ASN A 324 -18.27 27.20 11.75
N ASP A 325 -19.41 27.03 11.08
CA ASP A 325 -20.72 27.55 11.48
C ASP A 325 -21.73 26.39 11.45
N ASN A 326 -22.39 26.14 12.59
CA ASN A 326 -23.30 25.00 12.79
C ASN A 326 -24.79 25.36 12.59
N SER A 327 -25.09 26.60 12.21
CA SER A 327 -26.45 27.15 12.17
C SER A 327 -27.12 27.15 10.78
N LEU A 328 -26.42 26.68 9.74
CA LEU A 328 -26.78 26.92 8.34
C LEU A 328 -27.30 25.65 7.64
N THR A 329 -28.40 25.81 6.89
CA THR A 329 -28.91 24.81 5.94
C THR A 329 -27.91 24.61 4.80
N PRO A 330 -27.42 23.39 4.48
CA PRO A 330 -26.43 23.20 3.43
C PRO A 330 -26.86 23.78 2.08
N ASP A 331 -26.08 24.76 1.61
CA ASP A 331 -26.30 25.55 0.41
C ASP A 331 -24.90 25.83 -0.17
N ASP A 332 -24.64 25.33 -1.37
CA ASP A 332 -23.28 25.02 -1.83
C ASP A 332 -22.49 26.23 -2.35
N ALA A 333 -21.21 25.99 -2.68
CA ALA A 333 -20.42 26.88 -3.52
C ALA A 333 -20.68 26.54 -5.00
N HIS A 334 -20.76 27.54 -5.87
CA HIS A 334 -21.06 27.38 -7.29
C HIS A 334 -20.06 28.16 -8.15
N ALA A 335 -19.29 27.44 -8.97
CA ALA A 335 -18.46 28.02 -10.04
C ALA A 335 -19.06 27.59 -11.38
N THR A 336 -19.55 28.54 -12.19
CA THR A 336 -20.40 28.24 -13.36
C THR A 336 -19.76 28.64 -14.71
N ALA A 337 -18.56 29.21 -14.68
CA ALA A 337 -17.83 29.69 -15.85
C ALA A 337 -16.39 29.15 -15.95
N THR A 338 -15.75 29.38 -17.09
CA THR A 338 -14.49 28.72 -17.48
C THR A 338 -13.34 29.17 -16.59
N GLY A 339 -12.75 28.24 -15.83
CA GLY A 339 -11.67 28.56 -14.89
C GLY A 339 -12.09 29.33 -13.64
N ALA A 340 -13.40 29.46 -13.38
CA ALA A 340 -13.91 30.09 -12.17
C ALA A 340 -13.63 29.23 -10.91
N SER A 341 -13.50 29.87 -9.74
CA SER A 341 -13.22 29.22 -8.46
C SER A 341 -14.10 29.76 -7.34
N ALA A 342 -14.96 28.92 -6.76
CA ALA A 342 -15.85 29.28 -5.64
C ALA A 342 -15.53 28.46 -4.39
N ILE A 343 -15.30 29.13 -3.25
CA ILE A 343 -14.87 28.52 -1.98
C ILE A 343 -15.63 29.17 -0.81
N GLY A 344 -16.60 28.44 -0.25
CA GLY A 344 -17.36 28.84 0.94
C GLY A 344 -18.87 28.77 0.76
N TYR A 345 -19.61 28.80 1.88
CA TYR A 345 -21.09 28.72 1.90
C TYR A 345 -21.75 29.79 1.01
N LYS A 346 -22.55 29.41 0.02
CA LYS A 346 -23.13 30.33 -0.99
C LYS A 346 -22.11 31.21 -1.73
N ALA A 347 -20.84 30.79 -1.83
CA ALA A 347 -19.88 31.46 -2.70
C ALA A 347 -20.25 31.19 -4.18
N ARG A 348 -20.27 32.22 -5.02
CA ARG A 348 -20.72 32.14 -6.42
C ARG A 348 -19.72 32.82 -7.36
N ALA A 349 -19.17 32.08 -8.32
CA ALA A 349 -18.22 32.57 -9.30
C ALA A 349 -18.71 32.25 -10.73
N ASP A 350 -19.41 33.19 -11.35
CA ASP A 350 -20.01 33.02 -12.68
C ASP A 350 -19.26 33.72 -13.82
N GLY A 351 -18.15 34.41 -13.55
CA GLY A 351 -17.31 35.02 -14.58
C GLY A 351 -16.16 34.11 -15.00
N ASP A 352 -15.77 34.10 -16.27
CA ASP A 352 -14.58 33.35 -16.72
C ASP A 352 -13.32 33.80 -15.94
N ASN A 353 -12.54 32.85 -15.44
CA ASN A 353 -11.38 33.05 -14.58
C ASN A 353 -11.66 33.85 -13.28
N SER A 354 -12.90 33.89 -12.80
CA SER A 354 -13.26 34.62 -11.57
C SER A 354 -13.01 33.84 -10.28
N VAL A 355 -12.90 34.55 -9.16
CA VAL A 355 -12.68 33.98 -7.82
C VAL A 355 -13.74 34.48 -6.85
N ALA A 356 -14.41 33.59 -6.13
CA ALA A 356 -15.31 33.90 -5.02
C ALA A 356 -14.91 33.12 -3.75
N LEU A 357 -14.35 33.80 -2.75
CA LEU A 357 -13.80 33.19 -1.54
C LEU A 357 -14.45 33.80 -0.28
N GLY A 358 -15.34 33.04 0.36
CA GLY A 358 -16.01 33.43 1.60
C GLY A 358 -17.53 33.25 1.56
N ARG A 359 -18.16 33.30 2.75
CA ARG A 359 -19.60 33.08 2.91
C ARG A 359 -20.41 34.13 2.16
N GLY A 360 -21.11 33.74 1.11
CA GLY A 360 -21.93 34.62 0.27
C GLY A 360 -21.15 35.51 -0.70
N ALA A 361 -19.85 35.26 -0.91
CA ALA A 361 -19.06 35.99 -1.90
C ALA A 361 -19.60 35.76 -3.34
N ARG A 362 -19.61 36.80 -4.18
CA ARG A 362 -20.16 36.76 -5.55
C ARG A 362 -19.24 37.41 -6.55
N SER A 363 -19.03 36.73 -7.67
CA SER A 363 -18.53 37.30 -8.92
C SER A 363 -19.54 36.97 -10.02
N GLU A 364 -20.18 37.97 -10.62
CA GLU A 364 -21.35 37.74 -11.49
C GLU A 364 -20.98 37.32 -12.94
N ILE A 365 -22.00 36.95 -13.73
CA ILE A 365 -21.86 36.37 -15.08
C ILE A 365 -21.08 37.28 -16.05
N ALA A 366 -21.21 38.60 -15.90
CA ALA A 366 -20.49 39.58 -16.71
C ALA A 366 -19.08 39.93 -16.18
N ALA A 367 -18.57 39.19 -15.19
CA ALA A 367 -17.40 39.57 -14.40
C ALA A 367 -16.15 38.72 -14.71
N ALA A 368 -15.72 38.70 -15.97
CA ALA A 368 -14.51 38.00 -16.38
C ALA A 368 -13.27 38.53 -15.62
N GLY A 369 -12.48 37.63 -15.03
CA GLY A 369 -11.29 37.95 -14.22
C GLY A 369 -11.57 38.69 -12.91
N ALA A 370 -12.82 38.72 -12.44
CA ALA A 370 -13.18 39.41 -11.20
C ALA A 370 -12.94 38.58 -9.93
N VAL A 371 -12.72 39.26 -8.80
CA VAL A 371 -12.23 38.66 -7.55
C VAL A 371 -13.03 39.17 -6.35
N ALA A 372 -13.87 38.32 -5.77
CA ALA A 372 -14.65 38.58 -4.58
C ALA A 372 -14.12 37.76 -3.38
N ILE A 373 -13.62 38.42 -2.33
CA ILE A 373 -13.03 37.75 -1.16
C ILE A 373 -13.58 38.33 0.14
N GLY A 374 -14.56 37.67 0.76
CA GLY A 374 -15.17 38.12 2.01
C GLY A 374 -16.52 37.49 2.32
N TYR A 375 -17.12 37.94 3.44
CA TYR A 375 -18.52 37.66 3.74
C TYR A 375 -19.40 38.60 2.90
N ASN A 376 -20.30 38.09 2.07
CA ASN A 376 -21.16 38.87 1.16
C ASN A 376 -20.40 39.94 0.32
N SER A 377 -19.16 39.67 -0.08
CA SER A 377 -18.42 40.52 -1.04
C SER A 377 -18.91 40.30 -2.46
N ASP A 378 -19.00 41.34 -3.28
CA ASP A 378 -19.71 41.32 -4.57
C ASP A 378 -18.92 42.03 -5.69
N ALA A 379 -18.52 41.31 -6.73
CA ALA A 379 -17.75 41.82 -7.87
C ALA A 379 -18.51 41.58 -9.19
N ALA A 380 -19.28 42.58 -9.64
CA ALA A 380 -20.33 42.38 -10.64
C ALA A 380 -19.91 42.63 -12.11
N ALA A 381 -18.63 42.94 -12.38
CA ALA A 381 -18.16 43.34 -13.72
C ALA A 381 -16.70 42.96 -14.00
N THR A 382 -16.32 42.94 -15.29
CA THR A 382 -14.98 42.55 -15.76
C THR A 382 -13.85 43.25 -15.01
N GLY A 383 -12.91 42.46 -14.48
CA GLY A 383 -11.75 42.95 -13.72
C GLY A 383 -12.07 43.63 -12.39
N ALA A 384 -13.30 43.50 -11.87
CA ALA A 384 -13.68 44.06 -10.57
C ALA A 384 -13.09 43.25 -9.40
N VAL A 385 -12.65 43.92 -8.35
CA VAL A 385 -12.02 43.32 -7.17
C VAL A 385 -12.73 43.79 -5.90
N ALA A 386 -13.49 42.92 -5.24
CA ALA A 386 -14.25 43.21 -4.03
C ALA A 386 -13.74 42.36 -2.85
N THR A 387 -12.93 42.93 -1.96
CA THR A 387 -12.33 42.21 -0.83
C THR A 387 -12.73 42.83 0.52
N GLY A 388 -13.25 42.02 1.43
CA GLY A 388 -13.80 42.45 2.72
C GLY A 388 -15.28 42.13 2.88
N ASN A 389 -15.75 42.15 4.13
CA ASN A 389 -17.15 41.88 4.48
C ASN A 389 -18.07 42.96 3.86
N GLN A 390 -19.01 42.59 2.98
CA GLN A 390 -19.88 43.49 2.23
C GLN A 390 -19.15 44.49 1.31
N ALA A 391 -17.91 44.20 0.88
CA ALA A 391 -17.27 44.97 -0.18
C ALA A 391 -18.02 44.79 -1.51
N SER A 392 -18.26 45.85 -2.28
CA SER A 392 -18.99 45.80 -3.56
C SER A 392 -18.26 46.59 -4.65
N ALA A 393 -17.86 45.92 -5.73
CA ALA A 393 -17.24 46.49 -6.92
C ALA A 393 -18.14 46.22 -8.13
N SER A 394 -19.05 47.16 -8.43
CA SER A 394 -20.17 46.94 -9.35
C SER A 394 -19.94 47.49 -10.77
N ALA A 395 -18.69 47.72 -11.16
CA ALA A 395 -18.33 48.29 -12.46
C ALA A 395 -16.94 47.78 -12.92
N ALA A 396 -16.66 47.88 -14.22
CA ALA A 396 -15.43 47.32 -14.78
C ALA A 396 -14.17 47.99 -14.18
N ASN A 397 -13.14 47.18 -13.92
CA ASN A 397 -11.90 47.56 -13.22
C ASN A 397 -12.11 48.23 -11.84
N ALA A 398 -13.29 48.12 -11.23
CA ALA A 398 -13.55 48.74 -9.93
C ALA A 398 -12.91 47.92 -8.79
N ILE A 399 -12.34 48.59 -7.80
CA ILE A 399 -11.61 47.96 -6.69
C ILE A 399 -12.24 48.43 -5.38
N ALA A 400 -12.87 47.53 -4.63
CA ALA A 400 -13.45 47.77 -3.31
C ALA A 400 -12.72 46.91 -2.26
N VAL A 401 -12.04 47.53 -1.29
CA VAL A 401 -11.20 46.84 -0.29
C VAL A 401 -11.53 47.32 1.12
N GLY A 402 -12.33 46.56 1.87
CA GLY A 402 -12.68 46.85 3.25
C GLY A 402 -14.11 46.43 3.62
N TYR A 403 -14.45 46.51 4.91
CA TYR A 403 -15.83 46.30 5.36
C TYR A 403 -16.75 47.35 4.71
N ALA A 404 -17.80 46.93 3.99
CA ALA A 404 -18.76 47.79 3.30
C ALA A 404 -18.14 48.84 2.35
N ALA A 405 -16.95 48.58 1.79
CA ALA A 405 -16.36 49.43 0.75
C ALA A 405 -17.17 49.29 -0.55
N SER A 406 -17.41 50.39 -1.27
CA SER A 406 -18.21 50.38 -2.51
C SER A 406 -17.56 51.18 -3.63
N ALA A 407 -17.34 50.55 -4.78
CA ALA A 407 -16.85 51.17 -6.00
C ALA A 407 -17.84 50.89 -7.14
N SER A 408 -18.64 51.89 -7.49
CA SER A 408 -19.85 51.76 -8.32
C SER A 408 -19.70 52.34 -9.74
N SER A 409 -18.46 52.58 -10.19
CA SER A 409 -18.19 53.22 -11.47
C SER A 409 -16.85 52.76 -12.07
N LEU A 410 -16.72 52.89 -13.39
CA LEU A 410 -15.57 52.46 -14.18
C LEU A 410 -14.25 52.99 -13.59
N ASN A 411 -13.28 52.09 -13.36
CA ASN A 411 -11.99 52.37 -12.74
C ASN A 411 -12.07 52.99 -11.32
N GLY A 412 -13.20 52.87 -10.61
CA GLY A 412 -13.36 53.41 -9.26
C GLY A 412 -12.61 52.58 -8.21
N VAL A 413 -11.91 53.22 -7.27
CA VAL A 413 -11.08 52.58 -6.24
C VAL A 413 -11.52 53.04 -4.85
N ALA A 414 -12.18 52.17 -4.08
CA ALA A 414 -12.65 52.42 -2.72
C ALA A 414 -11.95 51.50 -1.71
N ILE A 415 -11.01 52.03 -0.92
CA ILE A 415 -10.18 51.24 0.00
C ILE A 415 -10.35 51.78 1.42
N GLY A 416 -11.04 51.04 2.28
CA GLY A 416 -11.32 51.38 3.67
C GLY A 416 -12.71 50.95 4.14
N ASN A 417 -12.92 50.87 5.45
CA ASN A 417 -14.24 50.63 6.03
C ASN A 417 -15.24 51.70 5.55
N ALA A 418 -16.32 51.32 4.86
CA ALA A 418 -17.33 52.21 4.28
C ALA A 418 -16.78 53.30 3.32
N ALA A 419 -15.66 53.03 2.64
CA ALA A 419 -15.16 53.88 1.55
C ALA A 419 -16.10 53.83 0.32
N LEU A 420 -16.26 54.93 -0.41
CA LEU A 420 -17.19 55.04 -1.54
C LEU A 420 -16.56 55.75 -2.76
N ALA A 421 -16.40 55.05 -3.87
CA ALA A 421 -15.97 55.58 -5.16
C ALA A 421 -17.15 55.54 -6.14
N ASN A 422 -17.89 56.66 -6.23
CA ASN A 422 -19.17 56.78 -6.95
C ASN A 422 -19.08 57.71 -8.17
N GLY A 423 -18.03 57.53 -8.96
CA GLY A 423 -17.82 58.21 -10.23
C GLY A 423 -16.66 57.58 -11.02
N THR A 424 -16.62 57.81 -12.33
CA THR A 424 -15.55 57.29 -13.19
C THR A 424 -14.18 57.79 -12.71
N ASN A 425 -13.20 56.89 -12.63
CA ASN A 425 -11.85 57.14 -12.10
C ASN A 425 -11.80 57.72 -10.67
N ALA A 426 -12.85 57.57 -9.86
CA ALA A 426 -12.88 58.05 -8.48
C ALA A 426 -11.97 57.23 -7.56
N VAL A 427 -11.17 57.87 -6.72
CA VAL A 427 -10.29 57.21 -5.73
C VAL A 427 -10.67 57.65 -4.32
N ALA A 428 -11.08 56.71 -3.47
CA ALA A 428 -11.49 56.92 -2.09
C ALA A 428 -10.71 55.97 -1.15
N LEU A 429 -9.60 56.44 -0.58
CA LEU A 429 -8.69 55.65 0.27
C LEU A 429 -8.74 56.17 1.72
N GLY A 430 -9.49 55.48 2.57
CA GLY A 430 -9.68 55.80 3.99
C GLY A 430 -11.06 55.37 4.50
N ALA A 431 -11.19 55.13 5.81
CA ALA A 431 -12.48 54.75 6.39
C ALA A 431 -13.52 55.87 6.23
N GLY A 432 -14.64 55.59 5.58
CA GLY A 432 -15.68 56.56 5.25
C GLY A 432 -15.25 57.62 4.22
N ALA A 433 -14.15 57.41 3.49
CA ALA A 433 -13.74 58.31 2.40
C ALA A 433 -14.74 58.25 1.23
N ARG A 434 -14.97 59.36 0.52
CA ARG A 434 -15.94 59.44 -0.57
C ARG A 434 -15.43 60.26 -1.76
N ALA A 435 -15.49 59.71 -2.96
CA ALA A 435 -15.07 60.39 -4.19
C ALA A 435 -16.09 60.21 -5.33
N TRP A 436 -16.24 61.27 -6.14
CA TRP A 436 -17.07 61.32 -7.34
C TRP A 436 -16.17 61.44 -8.60
N GLN A 437 -16.70 61.87 -9.75
CA GLN A 437 -16.03 61.81 -11.05
C GLN A 437 -14.61 62.43 -11.07
N ASN A 438 -13.60 61.63 -11.42
CA ASN A 438 -12.17 61.95 -11.35
C ASN A 438 -11.70 62.47 -9.97
N GLY A 439 -12.49 62.29 -8.91
CA GLY A 439 -12.21 62.81 -7.58
C GLY A 439 -11.24 61.93 -6.81
N THR A 440 -10.38 62.54 -6.00
CA THR A 440 -9.42 61.83 -5.14
C THR A 440 -9.64 62.21 -3.67
N ALA A 441 -10.18 61.29 -2.88
CA ALA A 441 -10.37 61.42 -1.44
C ALA A 441 -9.43 60.47 -0.68
N LEU A 442 -8.48 61.00 0.09
CA LEU A 442 -7.46 60.24 0.82
C LEU A 442 -7.42 60.67 2.29
N GLY A 443 -7.88 59.79 3.17
CA GLY A 443 -8.01 60.01 4.61
C GLY A 443 -9.37 59.56 5.17
N ARG A 444 -9.42 59.28 6.48
CA ARG A 444 -10.70 58.93 7.15
C ARG A 444 -11.69 60.10 6.99
N LEU A 445 -12.91 59.82 6.51
CA LEU A 445 -13.96 60.80 6.18
C LEU A 445 -13.57 61.88 5.13
N ALA A 446 -12.46 61.71 4.39
CA ALA A 446 -12.13 62.60 3.27
C ALA A 446 -13.23 62.55 2.19
N THR A 447 -13.64 63.68 1.63
CA THR A 447 -14.81 63.78 0.75
C THR A 447 -14.54 64.73 -0.43
N ALA A 448 -14.55 64.21 -1.66
CA ALA A 448 -14.31 64.96 -2.90
C ALA A 448 -15.53 64.88 -3.84
N TYR A 449 -16.48 65.81 -3.66
CA TYR A 449 -17.76 65.85 -4.39
C TYR A 449 -17.63 66.40 -5.81
N GLY A 450 -16.80 67.43 -6.02
CA GLY A 450 -16.67 68.10 -7.31
C GLY A 450 -15.95 67.24 -8.35
N ALA A 451 -16.26 67.48 -9.62
CA ALA A 451 -15.55 66.85 -10.73
C ALA A 451 -14.06 67.25 -10.71
N ASN A 452 -13.17 66.25 -10.74
CA ASN A 452 -11.72 66.42 -10.61
C ASN A 452 -11.26 67.04 -9.26
N ALA A 453 -12.09 66.97 -8.21
CA ALA A 453 -11.75 67.52 -6.90
C ALA A 453 -10.81 66.59 -6.09
N SER A 454 -9.93 67.18 -5.27
CA SER A 454 -8.98 66.43 -4.43
C SER A 454 -9.17 66.79 -2.95
N ALA A 455 -9.36 65.80 -2.07
CA ALA A 455 -9.54 65.95 -0.63
C ALA A 455 -8.57 65.03 0.11
N LEU A 456 -7.47 65.58 0.64
CA LEU A 456 -6.39 64.83 1.27
C LEU A 456 -6.22 65.26 2.73
N GLY A 457 -6.74 64.46 3.66
CA GLY A 457 -6.71 64.70 5.10
C GLY A 457 -7.83 63.99 5.86
N TYR A 458 -7.74 63.98 7.20
CA TYR A 458 -8.88 63.55 8.02
C TYR A 458 -10.04 64.55 7.88
N GLY A 459 -11.20 64.11 7.39
CA GLY A 459 -12.39 64.97 7.25
C GLY A 459 -12.27 66.13 6.26
N SER A 460 -11.28 66.12 5.36
CA SER A 460 -11.14 67.14 4.30
C SER A 460 -12.31 67.09 3.31
N LEU A 461 -12.83 68.24 2.88
CA LEU A 461 -14.02 68.38 2.04
C LEU A 461 -13.76 69.29 0.83
N ALA A 462 -13.62 68.70 -0.35
CA ALA A 462 -13.52 69.41 -1.63
C ALA A 462 -14.88 69.34 -2.34
N TYR A 463 -15.67 70.41 -2.24
CA TYR A 463 -17.09 70.42 -2.63
C TYR A 463 -17.33 70.84 -4.08
N ALA A 464 -16.45 71.67 -4.66
CA ALA A 464 -16.63 72.27 -5.98
C ALA A 464 -15.67 71.69 -7.03
N ASP A 465 -15.99 71.87 -8.31
CA ASP A 465 -15.20 71.33 -9.42
C ASP A 465 -13.78 71.92 -9.45
N GLY A 466 -12.80 71.05 -9.71
CA GLY A 466 -11.37 71.38 -9.70
C GLY A 466 -10.82 71.87 -8.36
N SER A 467 -11.54 71.70 -7.25
CA SER A 467 -11.10 72.17 -5.93
C SER A 467 -10.13 71.19 -5.24
N THR A 468 -9.18 71.72 -4.46
CA THR A 468 -8.18 70.92 -3.71
C THR A 468 -8.16 71.29 -2.23
N ALA A 469 -8.58 70.37 -1.35
CA ALA A 469 -8.54 70.49 0.09
C ALA A 469 -7.45 69.59 0.69
N LEU A 470 -6.30 70.16 1.05
CA LEU A 470 -5.13 69.46 1.58
C LEU A 470 -4.88 69.84 3.05
N GLY A 471 -5.27 68.95 3.96
CA GLY A 471 -5.18 69.14 5.40
C GLY A 471 -6.40 68.57 6.13
N ALA A 472 -6.26 68.17 7.39
CA ALA A 472 -7.40 67.69 8.17
C ALA A 472 -8.45 68.80 8.36
N ASN A 473 -9.73 68.48 8.13
CA ASN A 473 -10.87 69.40 8.05
C ASN A 473 -10.70 70.57 7.04
N ALA A 474 -9.73 70.52 6.11
CA ALA A 474 -9.64 71.52 5.05
C ALA A 474 -10.92 71.50 4.20
N LYS A 475 -11.48 72.65 3.88
CA LYS A 475 -12.75 72.79 3.16
C LYS A 475 -12.58 73.72 1.96
N VAL A 476 -13.03 73.29 0.78
CA VAL A 476 -13.17 74.16 -0.39
C VAL A 476 -14.58 74.09 -0.95
N SER A 477 -15.20 75.24 -1.18
CA SER A 477 -16.47 75.39 -1.91
C SER A 477 -16.40 76.37 -3.10
N GLY A 478 -15.26 77.02 -3.33
CA GLY A 478 -14.99 77.74 -4.58
C GLY A 478 -14.47 76.80 -5.68
N THR A 479 -14.90 77.01 -6.92
CA THR A 479 -14.36 76.28 -8.08
C THR A 479 -12.88 76.62 -8.31
N ASN A 480 -12.10 75.66 -8.83
CA ASN A 480 -10.69 75.82 -9.16
C ASN A 480 -9.81 76.38 -8.01
N SER A 481 -10.20 76.12 -6.76
CA SER A 481 -9.63 76.76 -5.56
C SER A 481 -8.93 75.77 -4.62
N VAL A 482 -7.97 76.24 -3.83
CA VAL A 482 -7.04 75.38 -3.07
C VAL A 482 -6.96 75.78 -1.59
N ALA A 483 -7.32 74.89 -0.67
CA ALA A 483 -7.09 75.04 0.77
C ALA A 483 -5.92 74.14 1.21
N LEU A 484 -4.91 74.72 1.85
CA LEU A 484 -3.66 74.06 2.26
C LEU A 484 -3.40 74.28 3.76
N GLY A 485 -3.98 73.43 4.61
CA GLY A 485 -3.77 73.47 6.06
C GLY A 485 -4.93 72.87 6.88
N TYR A 486 -4.67 72.59 8.16
CA TYR A 486 -5.70 72.16 9.11
C TYR A 486 -6.80 73.23 9.23
N ASN A 487 -8.08 72.85 9.11
CA ASN A 487 -9.24 73.77 9.10
C ASN A 487 -9.17 74.92 8.05
N ALA A 488 -8.29 74.85 7.04
CA ALA A 488 -8.24 75.91 6.00
C ALA A 488 -9.56 75.91 5.20
N SER A 489 -10.20 77.07 5.02
CA SER A 489 -11.54 77.17 4.43
C SER A 489 -11.58 78.18 3.27
N VAL A 490 -11.75 77.68 2.05
CA VAL A 490 -11.74 78.48 0.82
C VAL A 490 -13.09 78.46 0.13
N THR A 491 -13.69 79.64 -0.01
CA THR A 491 -15.10 79.84 -0.42
C THR A 491 -15.24 80.63 -1.72
N ALA A 492 -14.31 81.54 -2.00
CA ALA A 492 -14.23 82.25 -3.27
C ALA A 492 -13.62 81.35 -4.37
N ALA A 493 -14.00 81.57 -5.63
CA ALA A 493 -13.44 80.88 -6.79
C ALA A 493 -12.01 81.34 -7.11
N ASN A 494 -11.25 80.52 -7.86
CA ASN A 494 -9.84 80.73 -8.24
C ASN A 494 -8.90 81.15 -7.09
N SER A 495 -9.24 80.83 -5.83
CA SER A 495 -8.58 81.40 -4.65
C SER A 495 -7.80 80.34 -3.88
N VAL A 496 -6.79 80.78 -3.11
CA VAL A 496 -5.87 79.90 -2.38
C VAL A 496 -5.81 80.30 -0.90
N GLY A 497 -6.08 79.37 0.00
CA GLY A 497 -5.92 79.53 1.45
C GLY A 497 -4.71 78.74 1.93
N VAL A 498 -3.67 79.41 2.45
CA VAL A 498 -2.39 78.80 2.86
C VAL A 498 -2.22 78.90 4.37
N GLY A 499 -1.99 77.77 5.03
CA GLY A 499 -1.79 77.65 6.48
C GLY A 499 -3.04 77.20 7.25
N ALA A 500 -2.86 76.84 8.51
CA ALA A 500 -3.95 76.35 9.36
C ALA A 500 -4.94 77.46 9.73
N ASN A 501 -6.24 77.14 9.77
CA ASN A 501 -7.36 78.07 9.96
C ASN A 501 -7.36 79.28 9.01
N SER A 502 -6.67 79.21 7.86
CA SER A 502 -6.68 80.28 6.88
C SER A 502 -8.00 80.32 6.13
N THR A 503 -8.53 81.53 5.91
CA THR A 503 -9.86 81.74 5.30
C THR A 503 -9.77 82.73 4.16
N THR A 504 -10.35 82.39 3.00
CA THR A 504 -10.67 83.39 1.96
C THR A 504 -12.03 83.99 2.31
N THR A 505 -12.08 85.31 2.46
CA THR A 505 -13.31 86.04 2.83
C THR A 505 -13.45 87.36 2.06
N ALA A 506 -12.61 87.62 1.06
CA ALA A 506 -12.64 88.88 0.32
C ALA A 506 -13.91 89.01 -0.52
N ASN A 507 -14.55 90.18 -0.41
CA ASN A 507 -15.51 90.61 -1.40
C ASN A 507 -14.74 91.11 -2.65
N LEU A 508 -14.46 90.20 -3.58
CA LEU A 508 -13.70 90.45 -4.82
C LEU A 508 -14.30 91.55 -5.75
N SER A 509 -15.48 92.10 -5.41
CA SER A 509 -16.08 93.25 -6.12
C SER A 509 -15.60 94.63 -5.65
N GLN A 510 -14.80 94.72 -4.57
CA GLN A 510 -14.22 95.99 -4.11
C GLN A 510 -12.75 96.16 -4.54
N PRO A 511 -12.35 97.35 -5.05
CA PRO A 511 -10.94 97.69 -5.24
C PRO A 511 -10.15 97.71 -3.93
N GLY A 512 -8.84 97.48 -4.01
CA GLY A 512 -7.93 97.62 -2.86
C GLY A 512 -7.79 99.08 -2.42
N ALA A 513 -7.53 99.31 -1.11
CA ALA A 513 -7.41 100.64 -0.54
C ALA A 513 -6.06 101.32 -0.88
N GLU A 514 -6.10 102.58 -1.31
CA GLU A 514 -4.93 103.39 -1.66
C GLU A 514 -4.21 103.96 -0.43
N PHE A 515 -2.88 104.05 -0.49
CA PHE A 515 -2.05 104.80 0.46
C PHE A 515 -1.39 106.02 -0.22
N GLY A 516 -2.03 107.18 -0.13
CA GLY A 516 -1.46 108.47 -0.56
C GLY A 516 -2.12 109.06 -1.81
N THR A 517 -2.35 110.37 -1.80
CA THR A 517 -3.25 111.08 -2.73
C THR A 517 -2.63 111.52 -4.06
N SER A 518 -1.64 110.80 -4.60
CA SER A 518 -1.08 111.07 -5.94
C SER A 518 -0.33 109.87 -6.54
N GLY A 519 -1.02 109.11 -7.39
CA GLY A 519 -0.43 108.03 -8.19
C GLY A 519 -1.45 106.96 -8.57
N VAL A 520 -2.32 107.23 -9.56
CA VAL A 520 -3.39 106.31 -9.95
C VAL A 520 -2.83 104.99 -10.49
N VAL A 521 -3.07 103.90 -9.76
CA VAL A 521 -2.82 102.52 -10.23
C VAL A 521 -4.16 101.91 -10.65
N GLN A 522 -4.33 101.64 -11.95
CA GLN A 522 -5.55 101.06 -12.52
C GLN A 522 -5.71 99.58 -12.13
N ALA A 523 -6.30 99.32 -10.96
CA ALA A 523 -6.60 97.98 -10.49
C ALA A 523 -7.94 97.46 -11.04
N THR A 524 -7.89 96.54 -12.00
CA THR A 524 -9.06 95.74 -12.40
C THR A 524 -9.47 94.79 -11.28
N GLY A 525 -10.78 94.48 -11.16
CA GLY A 525 -11.31 93.59 -10.13
C GLY A 525 -10.61 92.23 -10.07
N ALA A 526 -10.37 91.73 -8.85
CA ALA A 526 -9.56 90.55 -8.62
C ALA A 526 -10.26 89.25 -9.04
N VAL A 527 -9.57 88.39 -9.78
CA VAL A 527 -10.10 87.10 -10.29
C VAL A 527 -10.11 86.00 -9.21
N GLY A 528 -9.33 86.20 -8.13
CA GLY A 528 -9.22 85.34 -6.94
C GLY A 528 -8.26 85.98 -5.91
N GLU A 529 -8.16 85.41 -4.71
CA GLU A 529 -7.23 85.88 -3.66
C GLU A 529 -6.28 84.78 -3.15
N VAL A 530 -5.14 85.17 -2.56
CA VAL A 530 -4.24 84.27 -1.82
C VAL A 530 -4.20 84.68 -0.35
N SER A 531 -4.97 83.99 0.48
CA SER A 531 -5.06 84.25 1.92
C SER A 531 -4.07 83.39 2.71
N VAL A 532 -3.13 84.04 3.41
CA VAL A 532 -2.11 83.38 4.27
C VAL A 532 -2.54 83.25 5.74
N GLY A 533 -3.80 83.56 6.06
CA GLY A 533 -4.30 83.61 7.43
C GLY A 533 -5.81 83.80 7.51
N SER A 534 -6.28 84.32 8.64
CA SER A 534 -7.66 84.74 8.87
C SER A 534 -7.64 85.98 9.78
N PRO A 535 -8.74 86.73 9.95
CA PRO A 535 -8.74 87.95 10.76
C PRO A 535 -8.19 87.72 12.17
N SER A 536 -7.32 88.61 12.64
CA SER A 536 -6.54 88.50 13.89
C SER A 536 -5.60 87.29 13.97
N ASN A 537 -5.32 86.64 12.83
CA ASN A 537 -4.43 85.49 12.66
C ASN A 537 -3.53 85.66 11.42
N GLU A 538 -3.11 86.90 11.16
CA GLU A 538 -2.26 87.29 10.04
C GLU A 538 -0.83 86.70 10.18
N ARG A 539 -0.17 86.42 9.05
CA ARG A 539 1.16 85.79 9.03
C ARG A 539 2.20 86.67 8.33
N ARG A 540 3.41 86.71 8.89
CA ARG A 540 4.56 87.34 8.22
C ARG A 540 4.97 86.52 7.01
N LEU A 541 5.07 87.16 5.84
CA LEU A 541 5.85 86.62 4.73
C LEU A 541 7.32 86.94 4.98
N THR A 542 8.19 85.93 4.95
CA THR A 542 9.64 86.05 5.15
C THR A 542 10.39 85.46 3.97
N ASN A 543 11.65 85.86 3.77
CA ASN A 543 12.46 85.54 2.59
C ASN A 543 11.89 86.11 1.28
N VAL A 544 11.05 87.15 1.37
CA VAL A 544 10.62 87.97 0.23
C VAL A 544 11.84 88.76 -0.26
N ALA A 545 12.23 88.55 -1.53
CA ALA A 545 13.27 89.34 -2.19
C ALA A 545 12.81 90.79 -2.38
N ALA A 546 13.72 91.68 -2.82
CA ALA A 546 13.31 93.05 -3.16
C ALA A 546 12.44 93.04 -4.43
N GLY A 547 11.19 93.48 -4.33
CA GLY A 547 10.29 93.58 -5.48
C GLY A 547 10.80 94.57 -6.54
N ALA A 548 10.66 94.22 -7.82
CA ALA A 548 11.20 94.96 -8.95
C ALA A 548 10.12 95.45 -9.95
N ALA A 549 9.00 94.74 -10.05
CA ALA A 549 7.80 95.17 -10.79
C ALA A 549 6.75 95.78 -9.84
N ALA A 550 5.82 96.56 -10.40
CA ALA A 550 4.80 97.29 -9.63
C ALA A 550 3.76 96.41 -8.92
N THR A 551 3.73 95.11 -9.21
CA THR A 551 2.85 94.10 -8.59
C THR A 551 3.59 93.14 -7.64
N ASP A 552 4.88 93.37 -7.40
CA ASP A 552 5.69 92.52 -6.51
C ASP A 552 5.47 92.87 -5.03
N ALA A 553 5.72 91.90 -4.14
CA ALA A 553 5.72 92.15 -2.70
C ALA A 553 6.98 92.91 -2.27
N VAL A 554 6.79 93.99 -1.50
CA VAL A 554 7.89 94.80 -0.94
C VAL A 554 8.40 94.18 0.37
N ASN A 555 9.72 94.17 0.57
CA ASN A 555 10.34 93.62 1.78
C ASN A 555 10.85 94.71 2.76
N VAL A 556 11.20 94.28 3.98
CA VAL A 556 11.62 95.20 5.06
C VAL A 556 12.96 95.90 4.75
N SER A 557 13.86 95.31 3.95
CA SER A 557 15.11 95.98 3.58
C SER A 557 14.90 97.07 2.53
N GLN A 558 13.91 96.96 1.64
CA GLN A 558 13.49 98.08 0.77
C GLN A 558 12.96 99.26 1.60
N LEU A 559 12.16 98.99 2.65
CA LEU A 559 11.65 100.02 3.55
C LEU A 559 12.76 100.64 4.42
N SER A 560 13.66 99.82 4.98
CA SER A 560 14.80 100.29 5.77
C SER A 560 15.84 101.05 4.93
N ALA A 561 15.96 100.77 3.63
CA ALA A 561 16.77 101.57 2.71
C ALA A 561 16.17 102.96 2.39
N VAL A 562 14.89 103.20 2.72
CA VAL A 562 14.29 104.54 2.74
C VAL A 562 14.56 105.23 4.08
N ASP A 563 14.41 104.51 5.20
CA ASP A 563 14.72 105.00 6.55
C ASP A 563 16.19 105.43 6.72
N GLY A 564 17.14 104.64 6.21
CA GLY A 564 18.57 104.99 6.25
C GLY A 564 18.93 106.30 5.53
N LYS A 565 18.13 106.72 4.54
CA LYS A 565 18.29 108.04 3.87
C LYS A 565 17.82 109.21 4.75
N ILE A 566 16.98 108.95 5.75
CA ILE A 566 16.53 109.93 6.74
C ILE A 566 17.58 110.05 7.85
N VAL A 567 18.12 108.94 8.34
CA VAL A 567 19.19 108.93 9.37
C VAL A 567 20.47 109.64 8.89
N ALA A 568 20.81 109.55 7.60
CA ALA A 568 21.97 110.24 7.02
C ALA A 568 21.95 111.77 7.21
N ILE A 569 20.77 112.39 7.33
CA ILE A 569 20.61 113.84 7.55
C ILE A 569 21.01 114.23 8.99
N ALA A 570 20.93 113.31 9.95
CA ALA A 570 21.23 113.56 11.36
C ALA A 570 22.73 113.55 11.71
N GLN A 571 23.62 113.14 10.81
CA GLN A 571 25.05 112.94 11.11
C GLN A 571 25.97 114.14 10.77
N SER A 572 25.42 115.25 10.26
CA SER A 572 26.18 116.46 9.86
C SER A 572 26.56 117.38 11.05
N GLY A 573 27.05 116.80 12.15
CA GLY A 573 27.12 117.44 13.47
C GLY A 573 28.19 118.52 13.66
N THR A 574 27.93 119.76 13.21
CA THR A 574 28.77 120.92 13.54
C THR A 574 28.48 121.47 14.95
N GLN A 575 29.15 120.92 15.99
CA GLN A 575 29.61 121.68 17.18
C GLN A 575 30.44 120.84 18.18
N HIS A 576 31.49 121.49 18.71
CA HIS A 576 32.17 121.26 20.01
C HIS A 576 32.98 119.98 20.28
N TYR A 577 34.31 120.12 20.15
CA TYR A 577 35.35 119.47 20.99
C TYR A 577 36.36 120.58 21.34
N PHE A 578 36.77 120.88 22.58
CA PHE A 578 36.58 120.24 23.88
C PHE A 578 36.21 121.28 24.98
N LYS A 579 35.87 120.81 26.18
CA LYS A 579 35.76 121.60 27.41
C LYS A 579 36.49 120.85 28.54
N ALA A 580 37.36 121.52 29.28
CA ALA A 580 37.78 121.09 30.62
C ALA A 580 36.84 121.70 31.68
N ASP A 581 36.75 121.09 32.85
CA ASP A 581 35.77 121.38 33.91
C ASP A 581 36.39 121.91 35.22
N GLY A 582 37.64 122.38 35.15
CA GLY A 582 38.36 122.98 36.28
C GLY A 582 37.99 124.44 36.58
N VAL A 583 38.76 125.05 37.49
CA VAL A 583 38.51 126.40 38.04
C VAL A 583 39.02 127.55 37.18
N GLY A 584 39.81 127.28 36.14
CA GLY A 584 40.23 128.28 35.15
C GLY A 584 41.20 129.34 35.67
N ASP A 585 42.01 128.99 36.68
CA ASP A 585 43.10 129.82 37.21
C ASP A 585 44.48 129.45 36.63
N GLY A 586 44.53 128.46 35.72
CA GLY A 586 45.75 127.95 35.09
C GLY A 586 46.45 126.86 35.91
N THR A 587 45.93 126.48 37.08
CA THR A 587 46.40 125.29 37.82
C THR A 587 45.88 123.98 37.21
N ASP A 588 44.96 124.09 36.25
CA ASP A 588 44.25 123.02 35.56
C ASP A 588 44.64 122.90 34.07
N ASP A 589 45.54 123.73 33.56
CA ASP A 589 45.88 123.80 32.13
C ASP A 589 46.54 122.53 31.56
N ALA A 590 46.36 122.32 30.26
CA ALA A 590 46.99 121.26 29.49
C ALA A 590 48.34 121.74 28.89
N VAL A 591 49.43 121.13 29.32
CA VAL A 591 50.82 121.53 29.04
C VAL A 591 51.40 120.74 27.86
N ALA A 592 51.26 121.26 26.64
CA ALA A 592 51.98 120.78 25.46
C ALA A 592 53.35 121.47 25.35
N ALA A 593 54.38 120.89 25.98
CA ALA A 593 55.73 121.47 26.06
C ALA A 593 56.71 120.95 24.99
N GLY A 594 56.44 119.79 24.38
CA GLY A 594 57.24 119.28 23.25
C GLY A 594 56.87 119.93 21.91
N THR A 595 57.79 119.92 20.93
CA THR A 595 57.48 120.48 19.60
C THR A 595 56.44 119.61 18.89
N HIS A 596 55.41 120.24 18.30
CA HIS A 596 54.25 119.56 17.71
C HIS A 596 53.44 118.68 18.69
N ALA A 597 53.58 118.87 20.00
CA ALA A 597 52.81 118.13 21.00
C ALA A 597 51.34 118.58 21.06
N VAL A 598 50.45 117.68 21.50
CA VAL A 598 49.02 117.91 21.70
C VAL A 598 48.66 117.58 23.15
N ALA A 599 48.20 118.54 23.93
CA ALA A 599 47.72 118.32 25.29
C ALA A 599 46.26 118.79 25.44
N ALA A 600 45.41 117.99 26.10
CA ALA A 600 44.01 118.34 26.35
C ALA A 600 43.42 117.59 27.56
N GLY A 601 42.77 118.33 28.46
CA GLY A 601 42.24 117.82 29.73
C GLY A 601 43.06 118.32 30.93
N VAL A 602 42.43 118.31 32.12
CA VAL A 602 42.98 118.97 33.32
C VAL A 602 44.35 118.41 33.70
N LEU A 603 45.40 119.23 33.75
CA LEU A 603 46.78 118.79 34.03
C LEU A 603 47.37 117.75 33.03
N ALA A 604 46.83 117.65 31.81
CA ALA A 604 47.43 116.82 30.76
C ALA A 604 48.81 117.37 30.33
N SER A 605 49.87 116.57 30.32
CA SER A 605 51.24 117.00 30.01
C SER A 605 51.83 116.19 28.85
N ALA A 606 52.07 116.85 27.72
CA ALA A 606 52.78 116.30 26.57
C ALA A 606 54.12 117.02 26.41
N SER A 607 55.15 116.54 27.12
CA SER A 607 56.47 117.18 27.17
C SER A 607 57.48 116.62 26.16
N GLY A 608 57.20 115.48 25.55
CA GLY A 608 58.01 114.94 24.44
C GLY A 608 57.67 115.54 23.07
N ASP A 609 58.64 115.60 22.16
CA ASP A 609 58.39 116.04 20.78
C ASP A 609 57.42 115.11 20.04
N ASN A 610 56.40 115.68 19.40
CA ASN A 610 55.25 115.00 18.78
C ASN A 610 54.39 114.18 19.77
N ALA A 611 54.51 114.42 21.08
CA ALA A 611 53.76 113.66 22.08
C ALA A 611 52.27 114.09 22.16
N THR A 612 51.39 113.18 22.56
CA THR A 612 49.95 113.44 22.70
C THR A 612 49.44 113.06 24.09
N ALA A 613 48.95 114.00 24.89
CA ALA A 613 48.38 113.76 26.22
C ALA A 613 46.90 114.21 26.25
N LEU A 614 45.96 113.27 26.27
CA LEU A 614 44.52 113.53 26.21
C LEU A 614 43.80 112.82 27.36
N GLY A 615 43.47 113.57 28.42
CA GLY A 615 42.88 113.07 29.66
C GLY A 615 43.49 113.70 30.90
N ALA A 616 42.74 113.79 32.00
CA ALA A 616 43.20 114.55 33.17
C ALA A 616 44.41 113.90 33.87
N ASN A 617 45.48 114.64 34.13
CA ASN A 617 46.78 114.14 34.59
C ASN A 617 47.43 113.08 33.66
N SER A 618 47.07 113.06 32.36
CA SER A 618 47.83 112.27 31.38
C SER A 618 49.26 112.82 31.21
N ALA A 619 50.25 111.96 30.99
CA ALA A 619 51.67 112.33 30.90
C ALA A 619 52.35 111.58 29.75
N ALA A 620 52.66 112.27 28.67
CA ALA A 620 53.42 111.75 27.52
C ALA A 620 54.80 112.41 27.49
N ALA A 621 55.79 111.74 28.09
CA ALA A 621 57.01 112.36 28.60
C ALA A 621 58.20 112.38 27.62
N ALA A 622 58.11 111.68 26.49
CA ALA A 622 59.22 111.44 25.57
C ALA A 622 58.77 111.49 24.10
N THR A 623 59.74 111.57 23.17
CA THR A 623 59.49 111.75 21.74
C THR A 623 58.56 110.67 21.18
N GLY A 624 57.48 111.11 20.52
CA GLY A 624 56.45 110.24 19.94
C GLY A 624 55.53 109.54 20.94
N ALA A 625 55.60 109.84 22.24
CA ALA A 625 54.79 109.19 23.25
C ALA A 625 53.31 109.63 23.22
N ALA A 626 52.37 108.74 23.53
CA ALA A 626 50.94 109.06 23.58
C ALA A 626 50.27 108.55 24.86
N ALA A 627 49.64 109.44 25.64
CA ALA A 627 48.93 109.17 26.89
C ALA A 627 47.45 109.59 26.77
N LEU A 628 46.56 108.64 26.46
CA LEU A 628 45.14 108.84 26.16
C LEU A 628 44.25 108.25 27.27
N GLY A 629 44.07 109.01 28.35
CA GLY A 629 43.25 108.62 29.50
C GLY A 629 43.68 109.36 30.76
N ALA A 630 42.79 109.50 31.76
CA ALA A 630 43.16 110.20 32.98
C ALA A 630 44.24 109.41 33.76
N TYR A 631 45.30 110.06 34.21
CA TYR A 631 46.50 109.44 34.79
C TYR A 631 47.25 108.45 33.86
N ALA A 632 46.98 108.42 32.55
CA ALA A 632 47.77 107.64 31.60
C ALA A 632 49.21 108.18 31.55
N SER A 633 50.22 107.31 31.55
CA SER A 633 51.64 107.67 31.57
C SER A 633 52.41 106.91 30.49
N ALA A 634 52.87 107.62 29.47
CA ALA A 634 53.73 107.12 28.40
C ALA A 634 55.12 107.74 28.58
N ALA A 635 56.01 107.00 29.26
CA ALA A 635 57.21 107.55 29.88
C ALA A 635 58.46 107.55 28.97
N SER A 636 58.45 106.76 27.91
CA SER A 636 59.61 106.47 27.06
C SER A 636 59.34 106.74 25.57
N ALA A 637 60.40 106.82 24.76
CA ALA A 637 60.27 107.09 23.32
C ALA A 637 59.38 106.04 22.64
N GLY A 638 58.48 106.50 21.76
CA GLY A 638 57.52 105.65 21.04
C GLY A 638 56.43 105.01 21.90
N SER A 639 56.39 105.24 23.22
CA SER A 639 55.46 104.55 24.12
C SER A 639 54.01 105.06 24.05
N VAL A 640 53.03 104.17 24.21
CA VAL A 640 51.59 104.50 24.03
C VAL A 640 50.75 103.95 25.18
N ALA A 641 50.31 104.80 26.10
CA ALA A 641 49.39 104.49 27.19
C ALA A 641 47.97 104.97 26.86
N ILE A 642 46.95 104.11 26.91
CA ILE A 642 45.56 104.41 26.59
C ILE A 642 44.65 103.80 27.66
N GLY A 643 43.94 104.62 28.42
CA GLY A 643 43.09 104.20 29.55
C GLY A 643 43.43 104.91 30.85
N TYR A 644 42.55 104.79 31.84
CA TYR A 644 42.77 105.39 33.16
C TYR A 644 43.97 104.72 33.86
N ASN A 645 44.95 105.49 34.33
CA ASN A 645 46.14 104.96 35.02
C ASN A 645 46.92 103.89 34.20
N ALA A 646 46.84 103.92 32.86
CA ALA A 646 47.64 103.08 31.98
C ALA A 646 49.11 103.53 32.01
N VAL A 647 50.08 102.62 32.07
CA VAL A 647 51.52 102.91 32.14
C VAL A 647 52.26 102.19 31.03
N ALA A 648 52.84 102.94 30.09
CA ALA A 648 53.78 102.45 29.09
C ALA A 648 55.18 102.97 29.44
N GLY A 649 55.96 102.15 30.15
CA GLY A 649 57.16 102.62 30.85
C GLY A 649 58.42 102.69 29.99
N ASN A 650 58.52 101.87 28.95
CA ASN A 650 59.78 101.57 28.25
C ASN A 650 59.67 101.82 26.73
N VAL A 651 60.77 101.66 25.99
CA VAL A 651 60.83 102.08 24.58
C VAL A 651 59.87 101.26 23.73
N ASP A 652 59.11 101.92 22.86
CA ASP A 652 58.08 101.32 21.99
C ASP A 652 57.02 100.45 22.73
N SER A 653 56.87 100.64 24.05
CA SER A 653 55.91 99.89 24.86
C SER A 653 54.49 100.46 24.76
N ILE A 654 53.47 99.61 24.79
CA ILE A 654 52.07 99.99 24.52
C ILE A 654 51.16 99.41 25.61
N ALA A 655 50.47 100.25 26.37
CA ALA A 655 49.54 99.86 27.44
C ALA A 655 48.13 100.36 27.14
N ILE A 656 47.18 99.47 26.80
CA ILE A 656 45.81 99.83 26.37
C ILE A 656 44.79 99.19 27.32
N GLY A 657 44.42 99.90 28.38
CA GLY A 657 43.43 99.49 29.38
C GLY A 657 43.59 100.26 30.69
N HIS A 658 42.53 100.29 31.51
CA HIS A 658 42.60 100.86 32.87
C HIS A 658 43.65 100.09 33.71
N ASP A 659 44.62 100.74 34.36
CA ASP A 659 45.78 100.10 35.03
C ASP A 659 46.64 99.15 34.15
N ALA A 660 46.55 99.20 32.81
CA ALA A 660 47.43 98.40 31.96
C ALA A 660 48.89 98.84 32.14
N ASN A 661 49.85 97.92 32.27
CA ASN A 661 51.26 98.22 32.53
C ASN A 661 52.19 97.47 31.56
N ALA A 662 52.78 98.19 30.62
CA ALA A 662 53.81 97.67 29.71
C ALA A 662 55.20 98.10 30.23
N SER A 663 55.87 97.17 30.91
CA SER A 663 57.08 97.40 31.72
C SER A 663 58.37 96.85 31.11
N ALA A 664 58.35 96.48 29.81
CA ALA A 664 59.53 96.11 29.03
C ALA A 664 59.52 96.67 27.59
N ASP A 665 60.67 96.73 26.94
CA ASP A 665 60.82 97.29 25.58
C ASP A 665 59.99 96.53 24.52
N GLY A 666 59.30 97.25 23.65
CA GLY A 666 58.46 96.68 22.58
C GLY A 666 57.34 95.76 23.10
N SER A 667 56.95 95.88 24.37
CA SER A 667 55.90 95.06 24.98
C SER A 667 54.52 95.71 24.88
N VAL A 668 53.46 94.91 24.76
CA VAL A 668 52.08 95.40 24.59
C VAL A 668 51.18 94.82 25.68
N ALA A 669 50.77 95.62 26.67
CA ALA A 669 49.77 95.26 27.66
C ALA A 669 48.37 95.69 27.17
N LEU A 670 47.47 94.73 26.94
CA LEU A 670 46.15 94.97 26.34
C LEU A 670 45.04 94.49 27.29
N GLY A 671 44.09 95.37 27.64
CA GLY A 671 43.06 95.12 28.66
C GLY A 671 43.41 95.70 30.04
N GLN A 672 42.41 95.80 30.91
CA GLN A 672 42.52 96.43 32.23
C GLN A 672 43.45 95.62 33.18
N GLY A 673 44.39 96.26 33.89
CA GLY A 673 45.31 95.56 34.80
C GLY A 673 46.18 94.50 34.12
N SER A 674 46.31 94.54 32.79
CA SER A 674 47.20 93.67 32.04
C SER A 674 48.65 94.09 32.27
N VAL A 675 49.55 93.13 32.47
CA VAL A 675 50.98 93.39 32.69
C VAL A 675 51.79 92.72 31.59
N ALA A 676 52.65 93.48 30.93
CA ALA A 676 53.62 93.01 29.93
C ALA A 676 55.04 93.35 30.40
N ASP A 677 55.64 92.43 31.13
CA ASP A 677 56.96 92.55 31.79
C ASP A 677 58.12 91.94 30.99
N ARG A 678 57.83 91.43 29.78
CA ARG A 678 58.78 90.76 28.90
C ARG A 678 58.82 91.44 27.53
N ALA A 679 60.03 91.80 27.10
CA ALA A 679 60.26 92.53 25.86
C ALA A 679 59.73 91.80 24.61
N ASN A 680 59.31 92.56 23.61
CA ASN A 680 58.75 92.07 22.34
C ASN A 680 57.59 91.06 22.52
N SER A 681 56.68 91.30 23.46
CA SER A 681 55.53 90.40 23.69
C SER A 681 54.22 91.11 23.99
N VAL A 682 53.12 90.53 23.52
CA VAL A 682 51.75 91.00 23.79
C VAL A 682 51.18 90.20 24.97
N SER A 683 50.74 90.89 26.02
CA SER A 683 50.06 90.32 27.17
C SER A 683 48.64 90.87 27.27
N VAL A 684 47.66 89.99 27.44
CA VAL A 684 46.22 90.36 27.52
C VAL A 684 45.67 90.35 28.96
N GLY A 685 46.52 90.09 29.94
CA GLY A 685 46.16 90.03 31.36
C GLY A 685 47.39 90.13 32.25
N SER A 686 47.25 89.70 33.49
CA SER A 686 48.35 89.55 34.45
C SER A 686 48.26 88.16 35.10
N ALA A 687 49.29 87.73 35.84
CA ALA A 687 49.30 86.39 36.44
C ALA A 687 48.11 86.20 37.39
N GLY A 688 47.30 85.15 37.15
CA GLY A 688 46.04 84.89 37.85
C GLY A 688 44.84 85.74 37.39
N ASN A 689 45.02 86.61 36.39
CA ASN A 689 44.01 87.46 35.76
C ASN A 689 44.14 87.42 34.22
N GLU A 690 44.42 86.24 33.66
CA GLU A 690 44.61 86.02 32.23
C GLU A 690 43.29 86.16 31.46
N ARG A 691 43.31 86.91 30.35
CA ARG A 691 42.13 87.07 29.47
C ARG A 691 42.12 86.10 28.31
N GLN A 692 40.93 85.66 27.95
CA GLN A 692 40.69 84.88 26.74
C GLN A 692 40.75 85.81 25.50
N ILE A 693 41.62 85.49 24.55
CA ILE A 693 41.60 86.12 23.23
C ILE A 693 40.56 85.41 22.37
N THR A 694 39.42 86.04 22.15
CA THR A 694 38.32 85.51 21.33
C THR A 694 38.44 85.97 19.87
N ASN A 695 37.72 85.31 18.96
CA ASN A 695 37.72 85.59 17.51
C ASN A 695 39.08 85.47 16.80
N VAL A 696 40.08 84.83 17.43
CA VAL A 696 41.36 84.49 16.79
C VAL A 696 41.11 83.52 15.63
N ALA A 697 41.49 83.93 14.42
CA ALA A 697 41.42 83.12 13.21
C ALA A 697 42.44 81.95 13.24
N ASP A 698 42.46 81.10 12.22
CA ASP A 698 43.48 80.05 12.14
C ASP A 698 44.83 80.65 11.79
N GLY A 699 45.82 80.44 12.67
CA GLY A 699 47.22 80.71 12.38
C GLY A 699 47.69 79.91 11.18
N THR A 700 48.36 80.60 10.26
CA THR A 700 48.88 80.09 8.97
C THR A 700 50.41 80.15 8.90
N SER A 701 51.03 81.04 9.67
CA SER A 701 52.48 81.17 9.86
C SER A 701 52.90 80.65 11.24
N ALA A 702 54.16 80.25 11.38
CA ALA A 702 54.69 79.64 12.62
C ALA A 702 54.75 80.59 13.84
N THR A 703 54.48 81.89 13.64
CA THR A 703 54.43 82.94 14.65
C THR A 703 53.00 83.32 15.07
N ASP A 704 51.97 82.73 14.46
CA ASP A 704 50.59 83.13 14.66
C ASP A 704 50.01 82.56 15.97
N ALA A 705 49.07 83.27 16.58
CA ALA A 705 48.39 82.81 17.79
C ALA A 705 47.47 81.61 17.50
N VAL A 706 47.82 80.45 18.03
CA VAL A 706 47.03 79.20 17.90
C VAL A 706 45.72 79.32 18.68
N ASN A 707 44.58 79.37 17.99
CA ASN A 707 43.28 79.45 18.65
C ASN A 707 42.84 78.08 19.23
N LEU A 708 41.85 78.08 20.14
CA LEU A 708 41.38 76.85 20.79
C LEU A 708 40.86 75.80 19.80
N ARG A 709 40.25 76.20 18.68
CA ARG A 709 39.80 75.26 17.64
C ARG A 709 40.98 74.66 16.86
N GLN A 710 42.09 75.37 16.68
CA GLN A 710 43.33 74.77 16.15
C GLN A 710 43.97 73.83 17.15
N LEU A 711 44.07 74.19 18.43
CA LEU A 711 44.61 73.31 19.45
C LEU A 711 43.73 72.05 19.62
N GLN A 712 42.40 72.21 19.58
CA GLN A 712 41.45 71.10 19.50
C GLN A 712 41.56 70.32 18.20
N ALA A 713 41.83 70.95 17.05
CA ALA A 713 42.05 70.26 15.78
C ALA A 713 43.36 69.48 15.77
N VAL A 714 44.43 69.97 16.39
CA VAL A 714 45.71 69.26 16.56
C VAL A 714 45.55 68.12 17.56
N SER A 715 44.95 68.37 18.73
CA SER A 715 44.63 67.33 19.73
C SER A 715 43.71 66.25 19.15
N ALA A 716 42.66 66.64 18.44
CA ALA A 716 41.77 65.73 17.72
C ALA A 716 42.45 65.08 16.50
N SER A 717 43.55 65.63 15.94
CA SER A 717 44.31 64.98 14.87
C SER A 717 45.25 63.93 15.41
N ALA A 718 46.05 64.28 16.42
CA ALA A 718 46.89 63.34 17.17
C ALA A 718 46.07 62.17 17.73
N SER A 719 44.83 62.45 18.15
CA SER A 719 43.91 61.44 18.68
C SER A 719 42.77 61.03 17.73
N ARG A 720 42.86 61.31 16.42
CA ARG A 720 41.81 60.91 15.43
C ARG A 720 41.91 59.45 15.04
N TYR A 721 43.12 58.91 15.08
CA TYR A 721 43.44 57.53 14.67
C TYR A 721 43.81 56.64 15.86
N PHE A 722 44.18 57.22 17.01
CA PHE A 722 44.42 56.50 18.25
C PHE A 722 43.77 57.22 19.45
N LYS A 723 42.94 56.50 20.20
CA LYS A 723 42.31 56.95 21.45
C LYS A 723 42.72 56.00 22.58
N ALA A 724 43.71 56.39 23.38
CA ALA A 724 43.90 55.79 24.70
C ALA A 724 43.04 56.55 25.71
N ASN A 725 42.25 55.84 26.52
CA ASN A 725 41.26 56.41 27.45
C ASN A 725 41.70 56.23 28.92
N GLY A 726 42.95 56.60 29.20
CA GLY A 726 43.59 56.45 30.50
C GLY A 726 43.21 57.52 31.53
N LEU A 727 43.82 57.40 32.70
CA LEU A 727 43.81 58.38 33.80
C LEU A 727 44.78 59.56 33.53
N ASN A 728 45.72 59.41 32.58
CA ASN A 728 46.80 60.35 32.26
C ASN A 728 47.74 60.62 33.46
N ASP A 729 48.10 59.57 34.20
CA ASP A 729 49.00 59.63 35.37
C ASP A 729 50.26 58.77 35.22
N SER A 730 50.52 58.26 34.02
CA SER A 730 51.62 57.34 33.67
C SER A 730 51.58 55.97 34.38
N THR A 731 50.47 55.61 35.04
CA THR A 731 50.18 54.19 35.38
C THR A 731 49.67 53.40 34.17
N ASP A 732 49.37 54.12 33.09
CA ASP A 732 48.55 53.73 31.96
C ASP A 732 49.25 53.89 30.60
N ASP A 733 50.55 54.18 30.57
CA ASP A 733 51.31 54.36 29.32
C ASP A 733 51.45 53.07 28.48
N ALA A 734 51.51 53.22 27.16
CA ALA A 734 51.79 52.13 26.23
C ALA A 734 53.31 51.92 26.05
N SER A 735 53.79 50.68 26.22
CA SER A 735 55.20 50.34 26.34
C SER A 735 55.66 49.37 25.24
N ALA A 736 56.40 49.88 24.25
CA ALA A 736 57.03 49.08 23.20
C ALA A 736 58.54 48.94 23.49
N THR A 737 58.92 47.86 24.16
CA THR A 737 60.32 47.60 24.58
C THR A 737 61.07 46.65 23.65
N GLY A 738 60.36 45.92 22.79
CA GLY A 738 60.97 45.08 21.76
C GLY A 738 61.52 45.90 20.57
N SER A 739 62.60 45.43 19.95
CA SER A 739 63.13 46.04 18.73
C SER A 739 62.06 45.98 17.62
N ASN A 740 61.72 47.12 17.02
CA ASN A 740 60.65 47.27 16.02
C ASN A 740 59.23 46.93 16.53
N ALA A 741 59.01 46.90 17.85
CA ALA A 741 57.70 46.62 18.43
C ALA A 741 56.75 47.84 18.39
N VAL A 742 55.44 47.59 18.54
CA VAL A 742 54.38 48.61 18.56
C VAL A 742 53.41 48.33 19.72
N ALA A 743 53.17 49.31 20.58
CA ALA A 743 52.22 49.22 21.70
C ALA A 743 51.17 50.34 21.60
N ILE A 744 49.89 49.98 21.73
CA ILE A 744 48.73 50.86 21.53
C ILE A 744 47.68 50.58 22.63
N GLY A 745 47.22 51.61 23.33
CA GLY A 745 46.24 51.49 24.41
C GLY A 745 46.87 51.35 25.80
N SER A 746 46.07 51.59 26.84
CA SER A 746 46.61 51.85 28.19
C SER A 746 47.30 50.64 28.83
N SER A 747 48.50 50.82 29.37
CA SER A 747 49.34 49.73 29.92
C SER A 747 49.62 48.57 28.94
N ALA A 748 49.51 48.79 27.62
CA ALA A 748 49.85 47.77 26.61
C ALA A 748 51.38 47.54 26.56
N LEU A 749 51.82 46.29 26.48
CA LEU A 749 53.25 45.91 26.49
C LEU A 749 53.61 45.09 25.25
N ALA A 750 54.45 45.64 24.37
CA ALA A 750 55.05 44.91 23.25
C ALA A 750 56.55 44.71 23.49
N ALA A 751 56.91 43.57 24.07
CA ALA A 751 58.27 43.26 24.55
C ALA A 751 59.07 42.36 23.60
N GLY A 752 58.42 41.55 22.77
CA GLY A 752 59.11 40.73 21.77
C GLY A 752 59.66 41.53 20.59
N GLN A 753 60.69 41.02 19.91
CA GLN A 753 61.16 41.59 18.64
C GLN A 753 60.01 41.64 17.63
N ALA A 754 59.77 42.78 16.99
CA ALA A 754 58.67 43.04 16.06
C ALA A 754 57.27 42.68 16.60
N ALA A 755 57.08 42.70 17.92
CA ALA A 755 55.80 42.38 18.55
C ALA A 755 54.78 43.53 18.45
N PHE A 756 53.49 43.20 18.40
CA PHE A 756 52.40 44.16 18.27
C PHE A 756 51.39 43.99 19.41
N ALA A 757 51.24 44.98 20.30
CA ALA A 757 50.26 44.99 21.38
C ALA A 757 49.23 46.13 21.15
N ALA A 758 47.94 45.81 21.05
CA ALA A 758 46.89 46.80 20.78
C ALA A 758 45.62 46.55 21.60
N GLY A 759 45.52 47.20 22.76
CA GLY A 759 44.40 47.10 23.71
C GLY A 759 44.86 47.32 25.15
N ALA A 760 43.96 47.81 26.00
CA ALA A 760 44.30 48.09 27.40
C ALA A 760 44.83 46.84 28.12
N SER A 761 46.02 46.91 28.70
CA SER A 761 46.76 45.81 29.34
C SER A 761 47.09 44.61 28.43
N SER A 762 47.04 44.78 27.10
CA SER A 762 47.49 43.74 26.16
C SER A 762 49.01 43.52 26.26
N GLN A 763 49.47 42.30 26.02
CA GLN A 763 50.86 41.89 26.19
C GLN A 763 51.33 40.99 25.05
N ALA A 764 52.29 41.45 24.25
CA ALA A 764 52.95 40.70 23.18
C ALA A 764 54.44 40.49 23.53
N SER A 765 54.76 39.35 24.14
CA SER A 765 56.08 39.05 24.73
C SER A 765 56.97 38.12 23.89
N GLY A 766 56.39 37.29 23.02
CA GLY A 766 57.14 36.44 22.10
C GLY A 766 57.69 37.22 20.89
N ALA A 767 58.79 36.77 20.30
CA ALA A 767 59.28 37.35 19.04
C ALA A 767 58.22 37.19 17.93
N PHE A 768 57.97 38.24 17.17
CA PHE A 768 56.93 38.33 16.13
C PHE A 768 55.49 38.09 16.65
N SER A 769 55.24 38.22 17.97
CA SER A 769 53.91 37.97 18.53
C SER A 769 52.95 39.16 18.41
N THR A 770 51.64 38.88 18.36
CA THR A 770 50.58 39.87 18.16
C THR A 770 49.49 39.70 19.21
N ALA A 771 49.29 40.68 20.10
CA ALA A 771 48.24 40.69 21.12
C ALA A 771 47.29 41.88 20.89
N VAL A 772 45.99 41.62 20.67
CA VAL A 772 45.00 42.65 20.31
C VAL A 772 43.70 42.44 21.10
N GLY A 773 43.23 43.48 21.76
CA GLY A 773 42.10 43.43 22.71
C GLY A 773 42.55 43.54 24.17
N GLY A 774 41.63 43.97 25.04
CA GLY A 774 41.98 44.25 26.44
C GLY A 774 42.46 43.01 27.19
N ALA A 775 43.59 43.10 27.87
CA ALA A 775 44.27 41.98 28.55
C ALA A 775 44.54 40.74 27.66
N ALA A 776 44.65 40.90 26.34
CA ALA A 776 45.13 39.84 25.44
C ALA A 776 46.62 39.56 25.67
N ILE A 777 47.06 38.30 25.65
CA ILE A 777 48.42 37.88 26.01
C ILE A 777 48.99 36.92 24.95
N ALA A 778 49.93 37.38 24.12
CA ALA A 778 50.67 36.58 23.13
C ALA A 778 52.12 36.37 23.59
N GLN A 779 52.39 35.24 24.24
CA GLN A 779 53.68 34.90 24.87
C GLN A 779 54.56 33.95 24.05
N GLY A 780 54.00 33.18 23.11
CA GLY A 780 54.80 32.33 22.22
C GLY A 780 55.43 33.11 21.08
N ASP A 781 56.62 32.71 20.61
CA ASP A 781 57.20 33.25 19.38
C ASP A 781 56.26 32.95 18.19
N GLY A 782 55.98 33.95 17.35
CA GLY A 782 55.01 33.88 16.25
C GLY A 782 53.54 33.74 16.68
N SER A 783 53.22 33.88 17.98
CA SER A 783 51.85 33.69 18.47
C SER A 783 50.93 34.91 18.27
N THR A 784 49.63 34.68 18.11
CA THR A 784 48.61 35.72 17.90
C THR A 784 47.46 35.54 18.90
N ALA A 785 47.15 36.55 19.71
CA ALA A 785 46.01 36.60 20.60
C ALA A 785 45.10 37.79 20.24
N LEU A 786 43.90 37.55 19.71
CA LEU A 786 42.95 38.56 19.26
C LEU A 786 41.60 38.38 19.98
N GLY A 787 41.35 39.19 21.01
CA GLY A 787 40.15 39.17 21.85
C GLY A 787 40.45 39.56 23.29
N TYR A 788 39.45 40.07 24.02
CA TYR A 788 39.64 40.42 25.43
C TYR A 788 40.00 39.18 26.26
N GLN A 789 41.11 39.22 27.01
CA GLN A 789 41.69 38.06 27.72
C GLN A 789 42.03 36.85 26.83
N ALA A 790 42.20 37.01 25.52
CA ALA A 790 42.74 35.94 24.66
C ALA A 790 44.20 35.62 25.04
N GLY A 791 44.58 34.35 25.15
CA GLY A 791 45.91 33.90 25.55
C GLY A 791 46.55 32.94 24.54
N ALA A 792 47.63 33.35 23.87
CA ALA A 792 48.40 32.53 22.94
C ALA A 792 49.82 32.33 23.49
N SER A 793 50.05 31.22 24.22
CA SER A 793 51.35 30.93 24.86
C SER A 793 52.17 29.84 24.17
N GLY A 794 51.59 29.13 23.20
CA GLY A 794 52.34 28.22 22.33
C GLY A 794 53.08 28.97 21.21
N ALA A 795 54.27 28.51 20.83
CA ALA A 795 54.95 29.04 19.64
C ALA A 795 54.10 28.80 18.38
N ASN A 796 53.96 29.81 17.51
CA ASN A 796 53.07 29.83 16.35
C ASN A 796 51.59 29.52 16.67
N SER A 797 51.11 29.76 17.90
CA SER A 797 49.71 29.53 18.27
C SER A 797 48.82 30.75 18.02
N THR A 798 47.52 30.54 17.75
CA THR A 798 46.54 31.62 17.49
C THR A 798 45.30 31.48 18.37
N ALA A 799 45.04 32.43 19.25
CA ALA A 799 43.82 32.53 20.05
C ALA A 799 42.94 33.68 19.54
N LEU A 800 41.71 33.39 19.09
CA LEU A 800 40.80 34.35 18.48
C LEU A 800 39.43 34.32 19.18
N GLY A 801 39.20 35.24 20.12
CA GLY A 801 37.94 35.38 20.87
C GLY A 801 38.14 35.78 22.33
N TYR A 802 37.08 36.26 22.99
CA TYR A 802 37.10 36.57 24.42
C TYR A 802 37.52 35.33 25.22
N GLN A 803 38.57 35.41 26.04
CA GLN A 803 39.13 34.28 26.81
C GLN A 803 39.51 33.02 25.98
N ALA A 804 39.74 33.14 24.66
CA ALA A 804 40.29 32.04 23.87
C ALA A 804 41.73 31.71 24.33
N SER A 805 42.11 30.44 24.42
CA SER A 805 43.41 30.01 24.96
C SER A 805 44.09 28.96 24.07
N ALA A 806 45.19 29.34 23.42
CA ALA A 806 46.00 28.49 22.54
C ALA A 806 47.40 28.28 23.16
N SER A 807 47.51 27.24 23.99
CA SER A 807 48.69 26.99 24.84
C SER A 807 49.68 25.97 24.29
N ALA A 808 49.34 25.29 23.19
CA ALA A 808 50.24 24.36 22.52
C ALA A 808 50.83 24.95 21.23
N ALA A 809 52.01 24.48 20.83
CA ALA A 809 52.69 24.95 19.63
C ALA A 809 51.89 24.66 18.34
N ASN A 810 51.85 25.60 17.40
CA ASN A 810 51.13 25.51 16.13
C ASN A 810 49.64 25.11 16.31
N SER A 811 48.96 25.69 17.31
CA SER A 811 47.56 25.41 17.63
C SER A 811 46.68 26.65 17.51
N VAL A 812 45.40 26.48 17.17
CA VAL A 812 44.44 27.56 16.98
C VAL A 812 43.23 27.38 17.90
N ALA A 813 42.95 28.34 18.78
CA ALA A 813 41.73 28.42 19.56
C ALA A 813 40.80 29.48 18.96
N LEU A 814 39.63 29.08 18.47
CA LEU A 814 38.72 29.92 17.70
C LEU A 814 37.36 30.04 18.40
N GLY A 815 36.93 31.26 18.71
CA GLY A 815 35.71 31.54 19.47
C GLY A 815 35.95 31.79 20.97
N GLN A 816 34.93 32.31 21.65
CA GLN A 816 35.00 32.69 23.06
C GLN A 816 35.29 31.47 23.97
N GLY A 817 36.20 31.59 24.92
CA GLY A 817 36.54 30.52 25.87
C GLY A 817 37.09 29.24 25.25
N SER A 818 37.43 29.24 23.95
CA SER A 818 37.92 28.05 23.24
C SER A 818 39.33 27.67 23.72
N THR A 819 39.61 26.38 23.86
CA THR A 819 40.90 25.89 24.39
C THR A 819 41.60 24.96 23.39
N ALA A 820 42.80 25.33 22.95
CA ALA A 820 43.67 24.55 22.07
C ALA A 820 44.95 24.13 22.81
N THR A 821 44.84 23.02 23.55
CA THR A 821 45.89 22.43 24.40
C THR A 821 46.72 21.35 23.69
N ARG A 822 46.49 21.11 22.40
CA ARG A 822 47.17 20.10 21.58
C ARG A 822 47.88 20.76 20.40
N ALA A 823 49.15 20.38 20.16
CA ALA A 823 49.92 20.92 19.05
C ALA A 823 49.35 20.47 17.69
N ASN A 824 49.44 21.33 16.67
CA ASN A 824 48.90 21.08 15.32
C ASN A 824 47.38 20.80 15.31
N THR A 825 46.58 21.60 16.04
CA THR A 825 45.11 21.47 16.07
C THR A 825 44.37 22.80 15.97
N VAL A 826 43.16 22.77 15.43
CA VAL A 826 42.17 23.87 15.51
C VAL A 826 41.06 23.44 16.48
N SER A 827 40.74 24.28 17.46
CA SER A 827 39.71 24.03 18.49
C SER A 827 38.71 25.17 18.51
N VAL A 828 37.42 24.86 18.32
CA VAL A 828 36.32 25.85 18.24
C VAL A 828 35.55 26.06 19.56
N GLY A 829 35.98 25.39 20.64
CA GLY A 829 35.35 25.44 21.95
C GLY A 829 36.26 24.92 23.05
N SER A 830 35.69 24.66 24.22
CA SER A 830 36.33 23.89 25.30
C SER A 830 35.50 22.64 25.60
N ALA A 831 36.03 21.73 26.41
CA ALA A 831 35.31 20.51 26.78
C ALA A 831 33.97 20.86 27.48
N GLY A 832 32.86 20.33 26.96
CA GLY A 832 31.50 20.66 27.40
C GLY A 832 30.95 22.01 26.91
N ASN A 833 31.70 22.74 26.07
CA ASN A 833 31.29 23.98 25.41
C ASN A 833 31.73 23.96 23.93
N GLU A 834 31.55 22.81 23.27
CA GLU A 834 31.85 22.60 21.87
C GLU A 834 30.91 23.42 20.96
N ARG A 835 31.42 23.91 19.83
CA ARG A 835 30.65 24.72 18.87
C ARG A 835 30.38 23.99 17.57
N GLN A 836 29.19 24.19 17.03
CA GLN A 836 28.83 23.76 15.68
C GLN A 836 29.59 24.60 14.65
N ILE A 837 30.27 23.94 13.71
CA ILE A 837 30.86 24.59 12.54
C ILE A 837 29.86 24.43 11.39
N THR A 838 29.25 25.53 10.96
CA THR A 838 28.26 25.56 9.88
C THR A 838 28.88 25.97 8.55
N ASN A 839 28.15 25.78 7.44
CA ASN A 839 28.60 26.08 6.08
C ASN A 839 29.90 25.37 5.62
N VAL A 840 30.31 24.30 6.31
CA VAL A 840 31.40 23.42 5.88
C VAL A 840 30.96 22.70 4.59
N ALA A 841 31.73 22.89 3.51
CA ALA A 841 31.51 22.17 2.25
C ALA A 841 31.77 20.66 2.41
N ALA A 842 31.45 19.85 1.40
CA ALA A 842 31.86 18.46 1.42
C ALA A 842 33.38 18.37 1.18
N GLY A 843 34.12 17.75 2.12
CA GLY A 843 35.54 17.48 1.97
C GLY A 843 35.82 16.55 0.78
N THR A 844 36.90 16.82 0.04
CA THR A 844 37.32 16.08 -1.16
C THR A 844 38.69 15.41 -1.02
N ALA A 845 39.46 15.75 0.01
CA ALA A 845 40.68 15.07 0.42
C ALA A 845 40.57 14.48 1.84
N ASP A 846 41.39 13.46 2.14
CA ASP A 846 41.39 12.74 3.42
C ASP A 846 41.68 13.62 4.67
N THR A 847 42.18 14.83 4.46
CA THR A 847 42.50 15.82 5.50
C THR A 847 41.41 16.86 5.75
N ASP A 848 40.31 16.83 5.00
CA ASP A 848 39.26 17.84 5.05
C ASP A 848 38.28 17.61 6.23
N ALA A 849 37.62 18.69 6.67
CA ALA A 849 36.59 18.61 7.70
C ALA A 849 35.28 17.99 7.15
N VAL A 850 34.95 16.78 7.60
CA VAL A 850 33.71 16.08 7.25
C VAL A 850 32.49 16.87 7.75
N ASN A 851 31.62 17.30 6.84
CA ASN A 851 30.41 18.04 7.21
C ASN A 851 29.25 17.09 7.63
N VAL A 852 28.19 17.66 8.22
CA VAL A 852 27.01 16.86 8.67
C VAL A 852 26.29 16.18 7.50
N ALA A 853 26.38 16.70 6.26
CA ALA A 853 25.81 16.04 5.09
C ALA A 853 26.63 14.82 4.63
N GLN A 854 27.95 14.83 4.81
CA GLN A 854 28.82 13.67 4.57
C GLN A 854 28.74 12.65 5.71
N LEU A 855 28.68 13.09 6.96
CA LEU A 855 28.42 12.19 8.09
C LEU A 855 27.01 11.58 7.98
N LYS A 856 26.02 12.34 7.51
CA LYS A 856 24.73 11.78 7.09
C LYS A 856 24.91 10.83 5.93
N ALA A 857 25.58 11.16 4.83
CA ALA A 857 25.82 10.22 3.74
C ALA A 857 26.51 8.91 4.20
N VAL A 858 27.39 8.95 5.22
CA VAL A 858 27.98 7.75 5.85
C VAL A 858 26.99 7.05 6.80
N SER A 859 26.15 7.77 7.54
CA SER A 859 25.08 7.23 8.39
C SER A 859 23.89 6.69 7.59
N ASP A 860 23.64 7.23 6.41
CA ASP A 860 22.62 6.89 5.44
C ASP A 860 23.15 5.75 4.55
N GLN A 861 24.46 5.70 4.27
CA GLN A 861 25.12 4.50 3.76
C GLN A 861 25.17 3.40 4.83
N GLY A 862 25.29 3.76 6.11
CA GLY A 862 25.21 2.85 7.26
C GLY A 862 23.79 2.30 7.45
N ALA A 863 22.77 3.16 7.36
CA ALA A 863 21.36 2.81 7.41
C ALA A 863 20.90 2.10 6.12
N ALA A 864 21.46 2.42 4.95
CA ALA A 864 21.23 1.67 3.71
C ALA A 864 22.03 0.37 3.66
N ASN A 865 23.13 0.23 4.39
CA ASN A 865 23.78 -1.06 4.62
C ASN A 865 22.98 -1.88 5.62
N ALA A 866 22.46 -1.26 6.70
CA ALA A 866 21.51 -1.90 7.61
C ALA A 866 20.24 -2.33 6.88
N ALA A 867 19.68 -1.51 5.99
CA ALA A 867 18.50 -1.83 5.17
C ALA A 867 18.80 -2.79 4.00
N LYS A 868 20.07 -2.92 3.58
CA LYS A 868 20.53 -4.04 2.73
C LYS A 868 20.71 -5.33 3.52
N LEU A 869 20.91 -5.24 4.84
CA LEU A 869 20.94 -6.39 5.75
C LEU A 869 19.53 -6.77 6.24
N ASP A 870 18.60 -5.81 6.33
CA ASP A 870 17.17 -5.95 6.63
C ASP A 870 16.42 -6.54 5.43
N GLY A 871 16.82 -7.77 5.07
CA GLY A 871 16.50 -8.41 3.79
C GLY A 871 17.67 -9.22 3.19
N ALA A 872 18.88 -9.14 3.76
CA ALA A 872 19.94 -10.11 3.48
C ALA A 872 19.74 -11.39 4.30
N LEU A 873 20.13 -12.52 3.73
CA LEU A 873 20.09 -13.79 4.44
C LEU A 873 21.23 -13.86 5.46
N THR A 874 20.90 -13.77 6.74
CA THR A 874 21.84 -13.88 7.86
C THR A 874 21.75 -15.26 8.52
N TYR A 875 22.85 -15.66 9.17
CA TYR A 875 22.85 -16.81 10.08
C TYR A 875 22.11 -16.47 11.37
N ASP A 876 21.49 -17.47 11.97
CA ASP A 876 20.85 -17.34 13.28
C ASP A 876 21.87 -17.03 14.38
N GLN A 877 21.40 -16.66 15.57
CA GLN A 877 22.25 -16.50 16.75
C GLN A 877 22.09 -17.68 17.71
N ASN A 878 23.21 -18.13 18.27
CA ASN A 878 23.22 -19.00 19.44
C ASN A 878 22.72 -18.23 20.68
N ALA A 879 22.33 -18.94 21.73
CA ALA A 879 21.81 -18.33 22.97
C ALA A 879 22.84 -17.48 23.76
N ASP A 880 24.12 -17.48 23.35
CA ASP A 880 25.18 -16.62 23.86
C ASP A 880 25.43 -15.36 23.00
N GLY A 881 24.63 -15.15 21.94
CA GLY A 881 24.79 -14.06 20.97
C GLY A 881 25.84 -14.32 19.88
N SER A 882 26.50 -15.48 19.87
CA SER A 882 27.43 -15.84 18.80
C SER A 882 26.70 -16.29 17.52
N VAL A 883 27.33 -16.11 16.36
CA VAL A 883 26.71 -16.41 15.05
C VAL A 883 26.66 -17.93 14.81
N ASN A 884 25.46 -18.50 14.74
CA ASN A 884 25.21 -19.91 14.48
C ASN A 884 25.32 -20.23 12.99
N LYS A 885 26.54 -20.47 12.51
CA LYS A 885 26.82 -20.80 11.10
C LYS A 885 26.15 -22.10 10.59
N ASN A 886 25.50 -22.87 11.46
CA ASN A 886 24.79 -24.10 11.12
C ASN A 886 23.28 -23.90 10.91
N SER A 887 22.75 -22.68 11.13
CA SER A 887 21.31 -22.40 11.06
C SER A 887 21.03 -21.03 10.44
N VAL A 888 19.96 -20.95 9.65
CA VAL A 888 19.54 -19.77 8.88
C VAL A 888 18.01 -19.75 8.84
N THR A 889 17.39 -18.86 9.60
CA THR A 889 15.93 -18.68 9.59
C THR A 889 15.55 -17.61 8.57
N LEU A 890 14.83 -18.02 7.52
CA LEU A 890 14.26 -17.11 6.53
C LEU A 890 13.12 -16.31 7.17
N GLY A 891 13.34 -15.02 7.41
CA GLY A 891 12.45 -14.13 8.19
C GLY A 891 11.10 -13.75 7.55
N GLY A 892 10.62 -14.51 6.57
CA GLY A 892 9.24 -14.39 6.09
C GLY A 892 8.26 -14.95 7.13
N ASP A 893 7.10 -14.32 7.27
CA ASP A 893 6.05 -14.80 8.17
C ASP A 893 5.62 -16.22 7.74
N ALA A 894 5.78 -17.19 8.64
CA ALA A 894 5.46 -18.61 8.41
C ALA A 894 3.93 -18.90 8.46
N ALA A 895 3.13 -17.87 8.73
CA ALA A 895 1.70 -17.85 8.47
C ALA A 895 1.35 -17.03 7.20
N ASN A 896 2.33 -16.52 6.44
CA ASN A 896 2.13 -15.58 5.31
C ASN A 896 3.29 -15.55 4.27
N GLY A 897 3.95 -16.66 3.97
CA GLY A 897 4.68 -16.80 2.70
C GLY A 897 5.93 -17.67 2.69
N GLY A 898 6.53 -17.95 3.86
CA GLY A 898 7.92 -18.39 3.90
C GLY A 898 8.82 -17.41 3.14
N THR A 899 9.79 -17.91 2.36
CA THR A 899 10.57 -17.05 1.44
C THR A 899 10.97 -17.81 0.19
N ALA A 900 10.48 -17.36 -0.98
CA ALA A 900 10.80 -17.97 -2.26
C ALA A 900 12.23 -17.61 -2.72
N ILE A 901 13.17 -18.54 -2.55
CA ILE A 901 14.57 -18.33 -2.98
C ILE A 901 14.66 -18.42 -4.50
N HIS A 902 14.94 -17.29 -5.14
CA HIS A 902 15.12 -17.19 -6.60
C HIS A 902 16.60 -17.36 -7.00
N ASN A 903 16.86 -17.70 -8.27
CA ASN A 903 18.20 -17.90 -8.83
C ASN A 903 19.07 -18.98 -8.12
N VAL A 904 18.44 -19.96 -7.48
CA VAL A 904 19.13 -21.15 -6.94
C VAL A 904 19.70 -21.96 -8.11
N ALA A 905 21.02 -22.13 -8.15
CA ALA A 905 21.70 -22.99 -9.11
C ALA A 905 21.27 -24.46 -8.95
N ALA A 906 21.60 -25.33 -9.90
CA ALA A 906 21.39 -26.76 -9.70
C ALA A 906 22.41 -27.28 -8.68
N GLY A 907 21.95 -27.74 -7.51
CA GLY A 907 22.82 -28.33 -6.49
C GLY A 907 23.57 -29.55 -7.00
N VAL A 908 24.86 -29.65 -6.67
CA VAL A 908 25.78 -30.70 -7.12
C VAL A 908 26.17 -31.60 -5.97
N ASP A 909 26.49 -31.01 -4.80
CA ASP A 909 26.81 -31.74 -3.58
C ASP A 909 25.57 -32.02 -2.72
N GLY A 910 25.62 -33.06 -1.90
CA GLY A 910 24.49 -33.53 -1.08
C GLY A 910 24.01 -32.58 0.02
N THR A 911 24.63 -31.41 0.15
CA THR A 911 24.28 -30.31 1.06
C THR A 911 23.74 -29.06 0.35
N ASP A 912 23.70 -29.06 -0.99
CA ASP A 912 23.24 -27.91 -1.77
C ASP A 912 21.70 -27.79 -1.75
N ALA A 913 21.21 -26.55 -1.88
CA ALA A 913 19.80 -26.29 -2.08
C ALA A 913 19.35 -26.76 -3.48
N VAL A 914 18.40 -27.69 -3.53
CA VAL A 914 17.81 -28.14 -4.80
C VAL A 914 16.83 -27.11 -5.37
N ASN A 915 16.95 -26.80 -6.65
CA ASN A 915 16.06 -25.84 -7.31
C ASN A 915 14.81 -26.51 -7.94
N VAL A 916 13.83 -25.69 -8.32
CA VAL A 916 12.55 -26.17 -8.89
C VAL A 916 12.76 -26.95 -10.20
N ASN A 917 13.82 -26.69 -10.97
CA ASN A 917 14.14 -27.47 -12.17
C ASN A 917 14.66 -28.87 -11.83
N GLN A 918 15.44 -29.04 -10.76
CA GLN A 918 15.85 -30.35 -10.24
C GLN A 918 14.65 -31.11 -9.65
N LEU A 919 13.76 -30.42 -8.92
CA LEU A 919 12.52 -31.00 -8.44
C LEU A 919 11.61 -31.46 -9.60
N ASN A 920 11.44 -30.62 -10.62
CA ASN A 920 10.68 -30.98 -11.83
C ASN A 920 11.34 -32.13 -12.61
N ALA A 921 12.68 -32.22 -12.65
CA ALA A 921 13.38 -33.36 -13.24
C ALA A 921 13.17 -34.66 -12.42
N ALA A 922 13.20 -34.57 -11.09
CA ALA A 922 12.90 -35.70 -10.20
C ALA A 922 11.44 -36.16 -10.33
N ILE A 923 10.49 -35.22 -10.40
CA ILE A 923 9.06 -35.50 -10.65
C ILE A 923 8.86 -36.10 -12.04
N ALA A 924 9.50 -35.57 -13.08
CA ALA A 924 9.44 -36.14 -14.43
C ALA A 924 10.04 -37.56 -14.49
N GLY A 925 11.09 -37.84 -13.72
CA GLY A 925 11.63 -39.19 -13.52
C GLY A 925 10.65 -40.12 -12.81
N ALA A 926 10.04 -39.67 -11.71
CA ALA A 926 9.03 -40.42 -10.97
C ALA A 926 7.78 -40.73 -11.82
N VAL A 927 7.29 -39.76 -12.59
CA VAL A 927 6.15 -39.93 -13.51
C VAL A 927 6.51 -40.82 -14.70
N ASN A 928 7.73 -40.74 -15.25
CA ASN A 928 8.15 -41.69 -16.31
C ASN A 928 8.31 -43.12 -15.77
N ASN A 929 8.66 -43.34 -14.51
CA ASN A 929 8.64 -44.69 -13.91
C ASN A 929 7.22 -45.29 -13.82
N VAL A 930 6.15 -44.49 -13.95
CA VAL A 930 4.77 -44.98 -14.07
C VAL A 930 4.45 -45.46 -15.50
N VAL A 931 5.23 -45.07 -16.53
CA VAL A 931 4.85 -45.26 -17.95
C VAL A 931 5.92 -45.93 -18.82
N VAL A 932 7.21 -45.87 -18.49
CA VAL A 932 8.32 -46.27 -19.39
C VAL A 932 9.44 -47.04 -18.68
N ASN A 933 9.08 -48.01 -17.83
CA ASN A 933 10.05 -48.97 -17.29
C ASN A 933 9.43 -50.36 -17.16
N SER A 934 10.21 -51.42 -17.42
CA SER A 934 9.74 -52.80 -17.67
C SER A 934 9.21 -53.55 -16.43
N GLY A 935 8.76 -52.83 -15.41
CA GLY A 935 8.37 -53.36 -14.10
C GLY A 935 7.18 -52.67 -13.43
N ASN A 936 6.46 -51.76 -14.09
CA ASN A 936 5.16 -51.30 -13.56
C ASN A 936 4.09 -52.39 -13.79
N PRO A 937 3.50 -53.00 -12.74
CA PRO A 937 2.55 -54.09 -12.88
C PRO A 937 1.14 -53.67 -13.35
N PHE A 938 0.82 -52.37 -13.42
CA PHE A 938 -0.54 -51.92 -13.76
C PHE A 938 -0.77 -51.64 -15.25
N PHE A 939 0.16 -50.95 -15.94
CA PHE A 939 0.03 -50.67 -17.37
C PHE A 939 1.40 -50.63 -18.06
N SER A 940 1.71 -51.65 -18.86
CA SER A 940 2.88 -51.68 -19.75
C SER A 940 2.44 -51.63 -21.22
N ALA A 941 2.56 -50.47 -21.86
CA ALA A 941 2.28 -50.28 -23.28
C ALA A 941 3.58 -49.95 -24.02
N GLU A 942 4.24 -50.96 -24.58
CA GLU A 942 5.41 -50.74 -25.45
C GLU A 942 4.95 -50.11 -26.77
N GLY A 943 5.38 -48.88 -27.01
CA GLY A 943 5.05 -48.08 -28.18
C GLY A 943 5.63 -46.66 -28.05
N ASN A 944 5.74 -45.93 -29.16
CA ASN A 944 6.19 -44.54 -29.11
C ASN A 944 5.05 -43.63 -28.65
N ARG A 945 5.21 -42.99 -27.48
CA ARG A 945 4.21 -42.07 -26.89
C ARG A 945 3.75 -40.99 -27.87
N ASP A 946 4.64 -40.51 -28.73
CA ASP A 946 4.39 -39.35 -29.61
C ASP A 946 3.66 -39.74 -30.91
N THR A 947 3.56 -41.03 -31.24
CA THR A 947 2.90 -41.52 -32.47
C THR A 947 1.91 -42.67 -32.26
N GLN A 948 1.81 -43.21 -31.04
CA GLN A 948 1.01 -44.39 -30.69
C GLN A 948 0.29 -44.22 -29.32
N GLY A 949 -0.09 -42.99 -28.98
CA GLY A 949 -0.88 -42.70 -27.79
C GLY A 949 -2.25 -43.42 -27.78
N ALA A 950 -2.78 -43.70 -26.58
CA ALA A 950 -4.15 -44.18 -26.43
C ALA A 950 -5.12 -42.99 -26.56
N VAL A 951 -6.17 -43.13 -27.37
CA VAL A 951 -7.13 -42.07 -27.70
C VAL A 951 -8.49 -42.42 -27.10
N SER A 952 -8.87 -41.70 -26.04
CA SER A 952 -10.16 -41.82 -25.37
C SER A 952 -11.03 -40.61 -25.70
N SER A 953 -11.52 -40.53 -26.93
CA SER A 953 -12.24 -39.35 -27.46
C SER A 953 -13.76 -39.43 -27.30
N GLY A 954 -14.32 -40.62 -27.02
CA GLY A 954 -15.73 -40.76 -26.69
C GLY A 954 -16.05 -40.23 -25.29
N THR A 955 -17.23 -39.63 -25.11
CA THR A 955 -17.71 -39.21 -23.79
C THR A 955 -17.75 -40.40 -22.84
N GLN A 956 -17.12 -40.30 -21.66
CA GLN A 956 -17.01 -41.40 -20.67
C GLN A 956 -16.33 -42.68 -21.19
N SER A 957 -15.44 -42.56 -22.18
CA SER A 957 -14.68 -43.68 -22.73
C SER A 957 -13.45 -44.09 -21.89
N VAL A 958 -12.88 -45.26 -22.16
CA VAL A 958 -11.60 -45.74 -21.60
C VAL A 958 -10.72 -46.37 -22.69
N ALA A 959 -9.56 -45.80 -22.98
CA ALA A 959 -8.56 -46.37 -23.90
C ALA A 959 -7.26 -46.76 -23.16
N ALA A 960 -6.79 -48.01 -23.31
CA ALA A 960 -5.59 -48.52 -22.66
C ALA A 960 -4.77 -49.45 -23.58
N GLY A 961 -3.59 -48.99 -23.99
CA GLY A 961 -2.67 -49.71 -24.88
C GLY A 961 -2.15 -48.81 -26.02
N ALA A 962 -1.02 -49.18 -26.63
CA ALA A 962 -0.44 -48.41 -27.72
C ALA A 962 -1.42 -48.33 -28.91
N ASN A 963 -1.79 -47.11 -29.33
CA ASN A 963 -2.81 -46.83 -30.35
C ASN A 963 -4.19 -47.46 -30.08
N ALA A 964 -4.55 -47.71 -28.82
CA ALA A 964 -5.92 -48.08 -28.44
C ALA A 964 -6.86 -46.88 -28.62
N GLN A 965 -8.03 -47.09 -29.22
CA GLN A 965 -8.95 -46.03 -29.63
C GLN A 965 -10.37 -46.32 -29.13
N ALA A 966 -10.80 -45.60 -28.09
CA ALA A 966 -12.17 -45.62 -27.56
C ALA A 966 -12.89 -44.34 -28.00
N THR A 967 -13.48 -44.37 -29.19
CA THR A 967 -14.06 -43.19 -29.85
C THR A 967 -15.57 -43.11 -29.70
N GLY A 968 -16.24 -44.22 -29.35
CA GLY A 968 -17.66 -44.24 -29.06
C GLY A 968 -17.97 -43.73 -27.64
N THR A 969 -19.15 -43.12 -27.47
CA THR A 969 -19.69 -42.76 -26.14
C THR A 969 -19.76 -44.00 -25.25
N ASN A 970 -19.26 -43.93 -24.02
CA ASN A 970 -19.13 -45.05 -23.07
C ASN A 970 -18.33 -46.26 -23.59
N ALA A 971 -17.49 -46.08 -24.63
CA ALA A 971 -16.72 -47.18 -25.22
C ALA A 971 -15.45 -47.52 -24.44
N VAL A 972 -15.02 -48.78 -24.49
CA VAL A 972 -13.84 -49.31 -23.80
C VAL A 972 -12.93 -50.03 -24.79
N ALA A 973 -11.70 -49.56 -24.97
CA ALA A 973 -10.71 -50.15 -25.88
C ALA A 973 -9.43 -50.52 -25.10
N ILE A 974 -9.20 -51.82 -24.91
CA ILE A 974 -8.10 -52.35 -24.09
C ILE A 974 -7.27 -53.33 -24.93
N GLY A 975 -6.04 -52.95 -25.23
CA GLY A 975 -5.08 -53.69 -26.06
C GLY A 975 -4.48 -52.84 -27.18
N ALA A 976 -3.26 -53.16 -27.62
CA ALA A 976 -2.60 -52.39 -28.66
C ALA A 976 -3.39 -52.42 -29.98
N ASN A 977 -3.65 -51.25 -30.58
CA ASN A 977 -4.50 -51.05 -31.76
C ASN A 977 -5.97 -51.53 -31.60
N SER A 978 -6.49 -51.73 -30.39
CA SER A 978 -7.93 -52.03 -30.19
C SER A 978 -8.79 -50.81 -30.54
N LEU A 979 -9.94 -51.02 -31.18
CA LEU A 979 -10.87 -49.98 -31.59
C LEU A 979 -12.27 -50.27 -31.03
N ALA A 980 -12.83 -49.33 -30.26
CA ALA A 980 -14.21 -49.36 -29.79
C ALA A 980 -14.90 -48.07 -30.24
N SER A 981 -15.58 -48.13 -31.38
CA SER A 981 -16.17 -46.95 -32.05
C SER A 981 -17.70 -46.88 -31.95
N GLY A 982 -18.38 -47.98 -31.65
CA GLY A 982 -19.80 -47.97 -31.33
C GLY A 982 -20.08 -47.40 -29.94
N ALA A 983 -21.28 -46.86 -29.72
CA ALA A 983 -21.71 -46.40 -28.40
C ALA A 983 -21.90 -47.61 -27.46
N ASN A 984 -21.33 -47.54 -26.26
CA ASN A 984 -21.23 -48.64 -25.29
C ASN A 984 -20.43 -49.86 -25.80
N ALA A 985 -19.62 -49.71 -26.85
CA ALA A 985 -18.84 -50.82 -27.41
C ALA A 985 -17.60 -51.15 -26.56
N THR A 986 -17.25 -52.44 -26.45
CA THR A 986 -16.08 -52.92 -25.70
C THR A 986 -15.17 -53.77 -26.57
N ALA A 987 -13.96 -53.29 -26.87
CA ALA A 987 -12.91 -54.04 -27.55
C ALA A 987 -11.83 -54.46 -26.55
N LEU A 988 -11.70 -55.77 -26.28
CA LEU A 988 -10.80 -56.32 -25.27
C LEU A 988 -9.84 -57.33 -25.91
N GLY A 989 -8.70 -56.83 -26.37
CA GLY A 989 -7.65 -57.58 -27.06
C GLY A 989 -6.92 -56.72 -28.09
N ALA A 990 -5.64 -57.02 -28.36
CA ALA A 990 -4.88 -56.28 -29.38
C ALA A 990 -5.55 -56.42 -30.77
N ALA A 991 -5.74 -55.30 -31.47
CA ALA A 991 -6.50 -55.19 -32.71
C ALA A 991 -7.95 -55.73 -32.66
N ALA A 992 -8.56 -55.88 -31.47
CA ALA A 992 -10.00 -56.13 -31.35
C ALA A 992 -10.79 -54.90 -31.85
N ASN A 993 -11.88 -55.11 -32.59
CA ASN A 993 -12.68 -54.05 -33.19
C ASN A 993 -14.18 -54.22 -32.86
N ALA A 994 -14.69 -53.40 -31.94
CA ALA A 994 -16.09 -53.32 -31.59
C ALA A 994 -16.69 -52.05 -32.24
N SER A 995 -17.13 -52.20 -33.49
CA SER A 995 -17.53 -51.08 -34.34
C SER A 995 -19.02 -50.75 -34.27
N ALA A 996 -19.84 -51.66 -33.75
CA ALA A 996 -21.28 -51.48 -33.59
C ALA A 996 -21.71 -51.19 -32.14
N ASP A 997 -22.87 -50.55 -31.97
CA ASP A 997 -23.38 -50.14 -30.65
C ASP A 997 -23.70 -51.32 -29.73
N ASN A 998 -23.39 -51.17 -28.45
CA ASN A 998 -23.58 -52.18 -27.40
C ASN A 998 -23.02 -53.56 -27.80
N SER A 999 -21.84 -53.57 -28.44
CA SER A 999 -21.17 -54.79 -28.90
C SER A 999 -19.84 -55.02 -28.17
N VAL A 1000 -19.43 -56.28 -28.05
CA VAL A 1000 -18.20 -56.68 -27.37
C VAL A 1000 -17.33 -57.52 -28.30
N ALA A 1001 -16.18 -57.00 -28.69
CA ALA A 1001 -15.14 -57.74 -29.41
C ALA A 1001 -14.12 -58.29 -28.40
N LEU A 1002 -14.24 -59.58 -28.09
CA LEU A 1002 -13.46 -60.25 -27.04
C LEU A 1002 -12.35 -61.12 -27.66
N GLY A 1003 -11.10 -60.80 -27.34
CA GLY A 1003 -9.90 -61.48 -27.87
C GLY A 1003 -9.20 -60.71 -28.99
N GLN A 1004 -7.92 -61.03 -29.20
CA GLN A 1004 -7.06 -60.42 -30.22
C GLN A 1004 -7.69 -60.52 -31.62
N GLY A 1005 -7.78 -59.41 -32.36
CA GLY A 1005 -8.33 -59.41 -33.72
C GLY A 1005 -9.81 -59.81 -33.85
N SER A 1006 -10.56 -59.89 -32.75
CA SER A 1006 -12.01 -60.15 -32.82
C SER A 1006 -12.76 -58.96 -33.41
N ILE A 1007 -13.82 -59.22 -34.18
CA ILE A 1007 -14.65 -58.18 -34.81
C ILE A 1007 -16.09 -58.34 -34.33
N ALA A 1008 -16.66 -57.26 -33.79
CA ALA A 1008 -18.07 -57.13 -33.43
C ALA A 1008 -18.69 -55.98 -34.24
N ASP A 1009 -19.17 -56.33 -35.43
CA ASP A 1009 -19.76 -55.44 -36.43
C ASP A 1009 -21.31 -55.38 -36.38
N ARG A 1010 -21.92 -56.15 -35.47
CA ARG A 1010 -23.38 -56.19 -35.25
C ARG A 1010 -23.73 -55.75 -33.83
N ALA A 1011 -24.66 -54.82 -33.72
CA ALA A 1011 -25.09 -54.26 -32.44
C ALA A 1011 -25.72 -55.33 -31.52
N ASN A 1012 -25.59 -55.14 -30.21
CA ASN A 1012 -26.07 -56.08 -29.18
C ASN A 1012 -25.50 -57.51 -29.33
N THR A 1013 -24.19 -57.65 -29.56
CA THR A 1013 -23.53 -58.97 -29.67
C THR A 1013 -22.22 -59.06 -28.88
N VAL A 1014 -21.86 -60.27 -28.47
CA VAL A 1014 -20.50 -60.60 -28.01
C VAL A 1014 -19.86 -61.47 -29.09
N SER A 1015 -18.79 -60.98 -29.71
CA SER A 1015 -17.99 -61.70 -30.70
C SER A 1015 -16.66 -62.12 -30.12
N VAL A 1016 -16.37 -63.42 -30.14
CA VAL A 1016 -15.13 -64.01 -29.61
C VAL A 1016 -14.06 -64.23 -30.69
N GLY A 1017 -14.29 -63.78 -31.93
CA GLY A 1017 -13.39 -63.97 -33.06
C GLY A 1017 -13.73 -63.09 -34.25
N ALA A 1018 -13.30 -63.51 -35.43
CA ALA A 1018 -13.69 -62.92 -36.72
C ALA A 1018 -13.99 -64.05 -37.72
N ALA A 1019 -14.59 -63.74 -38.87
CA ALA A 1019 -14.90 -64.74 -39.89
C ALA A 1019 -13.61 -65.44 -40.41
N GLY A 1020 -13.58 -66.77 -40.37
CA GLY A 1020 -12.42 -67.60 -40.67
C GLY A 1020 -11.37 -67.66 -39.55
N GLN A 1021 -11.60 -66.98 -38.42
CA GLN A 1021 -10.75 -66.93 -37.22
C GLN A 1021 -11.62 -67.09 -35.96
N GLU A 1022 -12.58 -68.01 -36.02
CA GLU A 1022 -13.52 -68.32 -34.93
C GLU A 1022 -12.83 -68.97 -33.72
N ARG A 1023 -13.33 -68.71 -32.51
CA ARG A 1023 -12.79 -69.30 -31.27
C ARG A 1023 -13.77 -70.27 -30.62
N GLN A 1024 -13.21 -71.37 -30.12
CA GLN A 1024 -13.96 -72.34 -29.32
C GLN A 1024 -14.28 -71.75 -27.94
N ILE A 1025 -15.56 -71.65 -27.60
CA ILE A 1025 -16.01 -71.33 -26.25
C ILE A 1025 -16.03 -72.64 -25.45
N THR A 1026 -15.08 -72.79 -24.54
CA THR A 1026 -14.93 -73.99 -23.69
C THR A 1026 -15.51 -73.75 -22.29
N ASN A 1027 -15.66 -74.82 -21.50
CA ASN A 1027 -16.25 -74.80 -20.15
C ASN A 1027 -17.71 -74.29 -20.07
N VAL A 1028 -18.45 -74.34 -21.19
CA VAL A 1028 -19.89 -74.04 -21.23
C VAL A 1028 -20.65 -75.11 -20.43
N ALA A 1029 -21.27 -74.70 -19.33
CA ALA A 1029 -22.14 -75.54 -18.52
C ALA A 1029 -23.38 -76.00 -19.32
N ALA A 1030 -24.18 -76.90 -18.76
CA ALA A 1030 -25.46 -77.24 -19.39
C ALA A 1030 -26.41 -76.04 -19.25
N GLY A 1031 -26.87 -75.46 -20.37
CA GLY A 1031 -27.84 -74.37 -20.38
C GLY A 1031 -29.18 -74.82 -19.79
N VAL A 1032 -29.77 -73.99 -18.92
CA VAL A 1032 -31.01 -74.27 -18.17
C VAL A 1032 -32.15 -73.36 -18.62
N GLN A 1033 -31.85 -72.14 -19.06
CA GLN A 1033 -32.79 -71.17 -19.63
C GLN A 1033 -32.69 -71.15 -21.16
N GLY A 1034 -33.76 -70.73 -21.84
CA GLY A 1034 -33.84 -70.69 -23.30
C GLY A 1034 -32.88 -69.71 -24.00
N THR A 1035 -32.16 -68.88 -23.24
CA THR A 1035 -31.13 -67.94 -23.70
C THR A 1035 -29.70 -68.41 -23.43
N ASP A 1036 -29.53 -69.54 -22.74
CA ASP A 1036 -28.21 -70.05 -22.38
C ASP A 1036 -27.53 -70.75 -23.57
N ALA A 1037 -26.19 -70.71 -23.61
CA ALA A 1037 -25.44 -71.43 -24.64
C ALA A 1037 -25.54 -72.95 -24.42
N VAL A 1038 -26.12 -73.66 -25.39
CA VAL A 1038 -26.23 -75.13 -25.38
C VAL A 1038 -24.85 -75.74 -25.58
N ASN A 1039 -24.40 -76.59 -24.64
CA ASN A 1039 -23.10 -77.25 -24.76
C ASN A 1039 -23.18 -78.52 -25.64
N VAL A 1040 -22.01 -78.99 -26.08
CA VAL A 1040 -21.90 -80.13 -27.02
C VAL A 1040 -22.53 -81.40 -26.44
N ASN A 1041 -22.47 -81.61 -25.12
CA ASN A 1041 -23.07 -82.78 -24.47
C ASN A 1041 -24.60 -82.74 -24.53
N GLN A 1042 -25.21 -81.58 -24.30
CA GLN A 1042 -26.67 -81.40 -24.45
C GLN A 1042 -27.13 -81.63 -25.89
N LEU A 1043 -26.40 -81.08 -26.86
CA LEU A 1043 -26.70 -81.30 -28.29
C LEU A 1043 -26.58 -82.79 -28.66
N GLN A 1044 -25.53 -83.47 -28.21
CA GLN A 1044 -25.34 -84.90 -28.43
C GLN A 1044 -26.43 -85.75 -27.77
N GLN A 1045 -26.86 -85.42 -26.55
CA GLN A 1045 -27.98 -86.08 -25.87
C GLN A 1045 -29.30 -85.91 -26.65
N SER A 1046 -29.59 -84.69 -27.11
CA SER A 1046 -30.78 -84.39 -27.93
C SER A 1046 -30.77 -85.16 -29.26
N VAL A 1047 -29.67 -85.11 -30.01
CA VAL A 1047 -29.53 -85.79 -31.31
C VAL A 1047 -29.56 -87.32 -31.13
N SER A 1048 -28.92 -87.87 -30.09
CA SER A 1048 -28.96 -89.31 -29.81
C SER A 1048 -30.38 -89.78 -29.48
N GLY A 1049 -31.15 -88.98 -28.74
CA GLY A 1049 -32.58 -89.25 -28.49
C GLY A 1049 -33.40 -89.27 -29.79
N ALA A 1050 -33.24 -88.25 -30.63
CA ALA A 1050 -33.95 -88.16 -31.92
C ALA A 1050 -33.61 -89.32 -32.88
N VAL A 1051 -32.32 -89.68 -33.00
CA VAL A 1051 -31.87 -90.80 -33.84
C VAL A 1051 -32.36 -92.15 -33.29
N SER A 1052 -32.36 -92.34 -31.96
CA SER A 1052 -32.91 -93.55 -31.34
C SER A 1052 -34.40 -93.73 -31.64
N GLN A 1053 -35.17 -92.64 -31.57
CA GLN A 1053 -36.61 -92.65 -31.88
C GLN A 1053 -36.88 -92.98 -33.36
N ALA A 1054 -36.09 -92.40 -34.28
CA ALA A 1054 -36.20 -92.67 -35.71
C ALA A 1054 -35.87 -94.13 -36.05
N ASN A 1055 -34.78 -94.67 -35.48
CA ASN A 1055 -34.36 -96.05 -35.69
C ASN A 1055 -35.44 -97.05 -35.21
N SER A 1056 -36.00 -96.84 -34.01
CA SER A 1056 -37.05 -97.74 -33.48
C SER A 1056 -38.29 -97.76 -34.38
N TYR A 1057 -38.70 -96.61 -34.92
CA TYR A 1057 -39.83 -96.51 -35.85
C TYR A 1057 -39.57 -97.30 -37.15
N THR A 1058 -38.39 -97.14 -37.75
CA THR A 1058 -38.03 -97.85 -39.01
C THR A 1058 -37.93 -99.36 -38.80
N ASP A 1059 -37.33 -99.80 -37.69
CA ASP A 1059 -37.13 -101.20 -37.36
C ASP A 1059 -38.45 -101.98 -37.25
N ASP A 1060 -39.46 -101.42 -36.58
CA ASP A 1060 -40.73 -102.12 -36.36
C ASP A 1060 -41.59 -102.23 -37.63
N GLN A 1061 -41.51 -101.26 -38.54
CA GLN A 1061 -42.12 -101.36 -39.88
C GLN A 1061 -41.51 -102.52 -40.68
N ILE A 1062 -40.17 -102.62 -40.71
CA ILE A 1062 -39.45 -103.71 -41.39
C ILE A 1062 -39.79 -105.08 -40.76
N ARG A 1063 -39.91 -105.14 -39.43
CA ARG A 1063 -40.34 -106.36 -38.71
C ARG A 1063 -41.76 -106.79 -39.08
N SER A 1064 -42.70 -105.87 -39.32
CA SER A 1064 -44.04 -106.26 -39.79
C SER A 1064 -43.98 -106.84 -41.20
N ALA A 1065 -43.44 -106.08 -42.16
CA ALA A 1065 -43.42 -106.47 -43.57
C ALA A 1065 -42.80 -107.86 -43.82
N ARG A 1066 -41.75 -108.24 -43.06
CA ARG A 1066 -41.21 -109.61 -43.12
C ARG A 1066 -42.20 -110.68 -42.66
N ARG A 1067 -42.92 -110.46 -41.55
CA ARG A 1067 -43.92 -111.42 -41.03
C ARG A 1067 -45.11 -111.56 -41.98
N ASP A 1068 -45.53 -110.47 -42.61
CA ASP A 1068 -46.58 -110.44 -43.62
C ASP A 1068 -46.18 -111.27 -44.86
N GLY A 1069 -44.94 -111.11 -45.35
CA GLY A 1069 -44.40 -111.96 -46.43
C GLY A 1069 -44.26 -113.45 -46.07
N TYR A 1070 -43.90 -113.77 -44.82
CA TYR A 1070 -43.83 -115.16 -44.36
C TYR A 1070 -45.21 -115.83 -44.27
N GLY A 1071 -46.27 -115.08 -43.91
CA GLY A 1071 -47.65 -115.56 -43.95
C GLY A 1071 -48.09 -115.96 -45.36
N GLY A 1072 -47.88 -115.08 -46.35
CA GLY A 1072 -48.16 -115.38 -47.75
C GLY A 1072 -47.37 -116.59 -48.29
N THR A 1073 -46.13 -116.77 -47.83
CA THR A 1073 -45.30 -117.95 -48.18
C THR A 1073 -45.87 -119.24 -47.55
N ALA A 1074 -46.31 -119.20 -46.29
CA ALA A 1074 -46.99 -120.32 -45.65
C ALA A 1074 -48.28 -120.69 -46.38
N SER A 1075 -49.07 -119.70 -46.82
CA SER A 1075 -50.29 -119.91 -47.64
C SER A 1075 -49.97 -120.61 -48.97
N ALA A 1076 -48.92 -120.18 -49.68
CA ALA A 1076 -48.51 -120.83 -50.92
C ALA A 1076 -48.14 -122.31 -50.72
N MET A 1077 -47.41 -122.64 -49.64
CA MET A 1077 -47.08 -124.03 -49.31
C MET A 1077 -48.32 -124.83 -48.88
N ALA A 1078 -49.26 -124.22 -48.17
CA ALA A 1078 -50.53 -124.86 -47.81
C ALA A 1078 -51.32 -125.26 -49.07
N MET A 1079 -51.43 -124.39 -50.09
CA MET A 1079 -52.09 -124.75 -51.35
C MET A 1079 -51.33 -125.82 -52.14
N ALA A 1080 -49.99 -125.76 -52.16
CA ALA A 1080 -49.18 -126.79 -52.81
C ALA A 1080 -49.38 -128.18 -52.18
N GLY A 1081 -49.60 -128.24 -50.87
CA GLY A 1081 -49.85 -129.48 -50.12
C GLY A 1081 -51.23 -130.12 -50.32
N LEU A 1082 -52.18 -129.46 -51.00
CA LEU A 1082 -53.52 -130.03 -51.26
C LEU A 1082 -53.46 -131.16 -52.32
N PRO A 1083 -53.87 -132.40 -51.99
CA PRO A 1083 -53.97 -133.47 -52.98
C PRO A 1083 -54.96 -133.18 -54.12
N GLN A 1084 -54.87 -133.98 -55.17
CA GLN A 1084 -55.71 -133.92 -56.37
C GLN A 1084 -56.50 -135.24 -56.51
N ALA A 1085 -57.74 -135.17 -56.96
CA ALA A 1085 -58.54 -136.36 -57.30
C ALA A 1085 -57.82 -137.20 -58.37
N ILE A 1086 -57.84 -138.54 -58.21
CA ILE A 1086 -57.17 -139.51 -59.11
C ILE A 1086 -58.11 -140.57 -59.70
N LEU A 1087 -59.42 -140.52 -59.40
CA LEU A 1087 -60.42 -141.45 -59.94
C LEU A 1087 -61.44 -140.71 -60.83
N PRO A 1088 -61.74 -141.20 -62.05
CA PRO A 1088 -62.77 -140.63 -62.91
C PRO A 1088 -64.14 -140.53 -62.23
N GLY A 1089 -64.87 -139.45 -62.51
CA GLY A 1089 -66.22 -139.19 -61.98
C GLY A 1089 -66.30 -138.93 -60.47
N ARG A 1090 -65.17 -138.89 -59.75
CA ARG A 1090 -65.13 -138.64 -58.29
C ARG A 1090 -64.57 -137.25 -57.99
N GLY A 1091 -65.25 -136.53 -57.10
CA GLY A 1091 -64.74 -135.34 -56.43
C GLY A 1091 -63.95 -135.69 -55.17
N MET A 1092 -63.02 -134.82 -54.80
CA MET A 1092 -62.20 -134.87 -53.59
C MET A 1092 -62.21 -133.48 -52.95
N VAL A 1093 -62.60 -133.41 -51.68
CA VAL A 1093 -62.33 -132.23 -50.82
C VAL A 1093 -61.07 -132.52 -50.02
N ALA A 1094 -60.15 -131.57 -49.99
CA ALA A 1094 -58.88 -131.64 -49.28
C ALA A 1094 -58.67 -130.41 -48.41
N MET A 1095 -57.93 -130.58 -47.32
CA MET A 1095 -57.44 -129.49 -46.47
C MET A 1095 -55.98 -129.78 -46.14
N ALA A 1096 -55.14 -128.75 -46.19
CA ALA A 1096 -53.69 -128.86 -45.97
C ALA A 1096 -53.18 -127.67 -45.14
N GLY A 1097 -52.24 -127.92 -44.24
CA GLY A 1097 -51.56 -126.90 -43.46
C GLY A 1097 -50.16 -126.63 -44.01
N GLY A 1098 -49.78 -125.35 -44.09
CA GLY A 1098 -48.42 -124.90 -44.39
C GLY A 1098 -47.86 -124.10 -43.23
N THR A 1099 -46.56 -124.23 -42.94
CA THR A 1099 -45.89 -123.39 -41.93
C THR A 1099 -44.54 -122.92 -42.47
N TYR A 1100 -44.24 -121.63 -42.33
CA TYR A 1100 -42.99 -121.04 -42.81
C TYR A 1100 -42.50 -119.95 -41.86
N ALA A 1101 -41.24 -120.03 -41.43
CA ALA A 1101 -40.57 -119.04 -40.59
C ALA A 1101 -41.37 -118.56 -39.36
N GLY A 1102 -42.15 -119.47 -38.74
CA GLY A 1102 -42.99 -119.18 -37.57
C GLY A 1102 -44.35 -118.53 -37.88
N GLN A 1103 -44.76 -118.45 -39.15
CA GLN A 1103 -46.15 -118.23 -39.56
C GLN A 1103 -46.79 -119.55 -40.01
N SER A 1104 -48.11 -119.65 -39.87
CA SER A 1104 -48.91 -120.82 -40.25
C SER A 1104 -50.05 -120.41 -41.17
N ALA A 1105 -50.45 -121.30 -42.06
CA ALA A 1105 -51.56 -121.10 -42.98
C ALA A 1105 -52.35 -122.39 -43.22
N LEU A 1106 -53.62 -122.23 -43.53
CA LEU A 1106 -54.55 -123.31 -43.82
C LEU A 1106 -55.10 -123.13 -45.22
N ALA A 1107 -54.98 -124.17 -46.04
CA ALA A 1107 -55.59 -124.26 -47.36
C ALA A 1107 -56.73 -125.27 -47.36
N ILE A 1108 -57.82 -124.95 -48.06
CA ILE A 1108 -58.90 -125.87 -48.40
C ILE A 1108 -59.02 -125.88 -49.91
N GLY A 1109 -59.22 -127.05 -50.52
CA GLY A 1109 -59.46 -127.16 -51.94
C GLY A 1109 -60.37 -128.30 -52.33
N VAL A 1110 -61.03 -128.15 -53.46
CA VAL A 1110 -61.87 -129.16 -54.08
C VAL A 1110 -61.30 -129.50 -55.45
N SER A 1111 -61.20 -130.78 -55.77
CA SER A 1111 -60.79 -131.24 -57.10
C SER A 1111 -61.66 -132.37 -57.60
N GLN A 1112 -61.81 -132.50 -58.92
CA GLN A 1112 -62.69 -133.49 -59.53
C GLN A 1112 -62.14 -133.90 -60.90
N ILE A 1113 -62.11 -135.20 -61.17
CA ILE A 1113 -61.90 -135.72 -62.53
C ILE A 1113 -63.26 -135.92 -63.21
N SER A 1114 -63.37 -135.58 -64.49
CA SER A 1114 -64.54 -135.92 -65.32
C SER A 1114 -64.80 -137.43 -65.37
N GLU A 1115 -66.03 -137.83 -65.66
CA GLU A 1115 -66.41 -139.24 -65.79
C GLU A 1115 -65.59 -139.98 -66.86
N THR A 1116 -65.17 -139.24 -67.90
CA THR A 1116 -64.30 -139.71 -68.99
C THR A 1116 -62.82 -139.85 -68.63
N GLY A 1117 -62.40 -139.45 -67.41
CA GLY A 1117 -61.00 -139.42 -66.99
C GLY A 1117 -60.15 -138.30 -67.62
N LYS A 1118 -60.69 -137.55 -68.60
CA LYS A 1118 -59.93 -136.62 -69.45
C LYS A 1118 -59.74 -135.21 -68.89
N TRP A 1119 -60.57 -134.74 -67.97
CA TRP A 1119 -60.41 -133.39 -67.39
C TRP A 1119 -60.28 -133.47 -65.88
N VAL A 1120 -59.40 -132.65 -65.31
CA VAL A 1120 -59.27 -132.48 -63.85
C VAL A 1120 -59.36 -131.01 -63.48
N TYR A 1121 -60.32 -130.66 -62.64
CA TYR A 1121 -60.52 -129.31 -62.10
C TYR A 1121 -59.99 -129.27 -60.66
N LYS A 1122 -59.41 -128.14 -60.22
CA LYS A 1122 -58.99 -127.90 -58.84
C LYS A 1122 -59.22 -126.43 -58.45
N LEU A 1123 -60.09 -126.18 -57.49
CA LEU A 1123 -60.30 -124.88 -56.83
C LEU A 1123 -59.72 -124.92 -55.41
N GLN A 1124 -59.08 -123.85 -54.97
CA GLN A 1124 -58.29 -123.77 -53.74
C GLN A 1124 -58.47 -122.39 -53.08
N GLY A 1125 -58.48 -122.33 -51.75
CA GLY A 1125 -58.52 -121.11 -50.95
C GLY A 1125 -57.63 -121.24 -49.72
N THR A 1126 -57.08 -120.12 -49.23
CA THR A 1126 -56.14 -120.04 -48.10
C THR A 1126 -56.42 -118.88 -47.15
N THR A 1127 -55.98 -119.06 -45.91
CA THR A 1127 -55.74 -117.97 -44.95
C THR A 1127 -54.52 -118.26 -44.07
N ASP A 1128 -53.89 -117.22 -43.52
CA ASP A 1128 -52.70 -117.31 -42.67
C ASP A 1128 -52.84 -116.67 -41.27
N SER A 1129 -51.82 -116.88 -40.43
CA SER A 1129 -51.68 -116.31 -39.09
C SER A 1129 -51.48 -114.79 -39.05
N ARG A 1130 -51.49 -114.10 -40.20
CA ARG A 1130 -51.54 -112.63 -40.33
C ARG A 1130 -52.93 -112.14 -40.74
N GLY A 1131 -53.90 -113.04 -40.95
CA GLY A 1131 -55.26 -112.73 -41.37
C GLY A 1131 -55.39 -112.40 -42.86
N GLN A 1132 -54.39 -112.71 -43.68
CA GLN A 1132 -54.49 -112.58 -45.13
C GLN A 1132 -55.31 -113.73 -45.72
N PHE A 1133 -55.84 -113.54 -46.92
CA PHE A 1133 -56.63 -114.54 -47.65
C PHE A 1133 -56.20 -114.62 -49.12
N GLY A 1134 -56.29 -115.81 -49.71
CA GLY A 1134 -55.98 -116.04 -51.12
C GLY A 1134 -56.81 -117.17 -51.73
N ALA A 1135 -56.90 -117.23 -53.06
CA ALA A 1135 -57.58 -118.30 -53.77
C ALA A 1135 -56.95 -118.55 -55.15
N ALA A 1136 -57.07 -119.78 -55.65
CA ALA A 1136 -56.58 -120.18 -56.96
C ALA A 1136 -57.47 -121.29 -57.57
N ILE A 1137 -57.74 -121.20 -58.87
CA ILE A 1137 -58.42 -122.26 -59.63
C ILE A 1137 -57.58 -122.67 -60.83
N GLY A 1138 -57.57 -123.96 -61.16
CA GLY A 1138 -56.92 -124.52 -62.34
C GLY A 1138 -57.71 -125.68 -62.93
N ALA A 1139 -57.51 -125.91 -64.22
CA ALA A 1139 -58.05 -127.06 -64.94
C ALA A 1139 -56.96 -127.64 -65.85
N GLY A 1140 -56.82 -128.96 -65.85
CA GLY A 1140 -55.91 -129.70 -66.73
C GLY A 1140 -56.67 -130.74 -67.55
N MET A 1141 -56.15 -131.07 -68.73
CA MET A 1141 -56.69 -132.13 -69.59
C MET A 1141 -55.65 -133.23 -69.77
N HIS A 1142 -56.05 -134.48 -69.55
CA HIS A 1142 -55.34 -135.68 -69.97
C HIS A 1142 -55.97 -136.13 -71.31
N TRP A 1143 -55.15 -136.22 -72.37
CA TRP A 1143 -55.60 -136.47 -73.73
C TRP A 1143 -55.46 -137.93 -74.16
#